data_AF-A0A3M7M394-F1
#
_entry.id   AF-A0A3M7M394-F1
#
_cell.length_a   1.000
_cell.length_b   1.000
_cell.length_c   1.000
_cell.angle_alpha   90.00
_cell.angle_beta   90.00
_cell.angle_gamma   90.00
#
_symmetry.space_group_name_H-M   'P 1'
#
loop_
_entity.id
_entity.type
_entity.pdbx_description
1 polymer ?
#
loop_
_entity_poly.entity_id
_entity_poly.type
_entity_poly.pdbx_seq_one_letter_code
_entity_poly.pdbx_strand_id
1 'polypeptide(L)'
;MLQQRSSRLLSALSHCAFRSPVAPLSASQRCRTRRQYSIHADVSVGEKIQNIDPSKLTITKTTTPKDLLPPEELVFGRNFSDHMLSLEWTATQGWLPARITPYQNLSLDPATCVFHYAFECFEGMKAYKDKDGNIRLFRPDKNMARLNKSSARIALPTFDPDALIDLIGSFVKADERFVPDARGYSLYLRPTMIGTQRTLGVGPPASALLYVIASPVGPYYPTGFKAISLEATDYAVRAWPGGVGDKKLGANYAPCIVPQMQAASRGFHQNLWLFGQEEYITEVGTMNLFAAIKNKETGKPELLTAPLDGTILEGVTRDSIIQLARERLEPKGWTVSERKFTMKEVADAADEGRMMEIFGAGTAAIVAPVRKISWKGRLIDCGLEDHVEAGPVAQQMKEWMEVIQYGDEDHPWSDLFAAQNKYEALGPWLPSSTMMRVTGLGWGCGCGWQGGVQEDAWMRSACSDVLGDLASAVSSQPLINSTHPASAKLSTTLLSNPRHPSPTACLELHRLSASVPPTLNTRPIHIMLAGALCRWAGKVSKTSPHDMPQLVHLLGRTLLARNSSRLAPVRAFSCAHTSALSSRRSYATTTRATKPTATVKKAVKTAAAKKPVTKAKAKATPAKKAAPAKTAAKKKPAAKNAAKKKPAAKKAAPRKRAKKVLTPEEKEKAKIRELRVKALKEPVTQRSVSPFHVYIAEKVTGSKGSSADTRAHVADAARAFKNLTPAELEHYNHLANQKTAAKQAEFKAWLHSHTPEEIRVANNARTQLRKKLAGTQKKGVAYTTKLHDDRLPKNPLTPYIYFFVERHATGDFKSIKAPDAAKLIGTEWKALSAAEKKKYEDAAKNSSPAPRAAA
;
A
#
# COMPACT_ATOMS: atom_id res chain seq x y z
N MET A 1 -40.28 14.56 -58.18
CA MET A 1 -41.39 14.38 -59.13
C MET A 1 -42.71 14.44 -58.36
N LEU A 2 -43.83 14.72 -59.03
CA LEU A 2 -45.11 15.11 -58.42
C LEU A 2 -46.15 13.97 -58.31
N GLN A 3 -47.21 14.26 -57.55
CA GLN A 3 -48.60 13.78 -57.68
C GLN A 3 -48.94 12.30 -57.38
N GLN A 4 -49.88 12.10 -56.44
CA GLN A 4 -51.27 11.59 -56.63
C GLN A 4 -51.85 11.15 -55.25
N ARG A 5 -53.16 11.20 -54.94
CA ARG A 5 -54.33 11.94 -55.47
C ARG A 5 -55.44 11.99 -54.37
N SER A 6 -56.56 12.68 -54.59
CA SER A 6 -57.47 13.18 -53.54
C SER A 6 -58.70 12.32 -53.17
N SER A 7 -58.96 12.19 -51.86
CA SER A 7 -60.27 12.38 -51.15
C SER A 7 -61.52 11.48 -51.37
N ARG A 8 -62.39 11.46 -50.33
CA ARG A 8 -63.79 10.92 -50.23
C ARG A 8 -63.89 9.39 -49.96
N LEU A 9 -64.88 8.81 -49.26
CA LEU A 9 -66.17 9.24 -48.62
C LEU A 9 -66.52 8.17 -47.52
N LEU A 10 -67.15 8.43 -46.35
CA LEU A 10 -68.62 8.40 -46.05
C LEU A 10 -68.91 8.48 -44.51
N SER A 11 -70.14 8.88 -44.11
CA SER A 11 -70.92 8.69 -42.83
C SER A 11 -70.21 8.43 -41.47
N ALA A 12 -70.41 9.19 -40.38
CA ALA A 12 -71.64 9.43 -39.56
C ALA A 12 -72.10 8.19 -38.73
N LEU A 13 -72.48 8.24 -37.44
CA LEU A 13 -72.82 9.33 -36.50
C LEU A 13 -72.75 8.84 -35.01
N SER A 14 -72.24 9.64 -34.06
CA SER A 14 -72.74 9.72 -32.65
C SER A 14 -72.08 10.88 -31.88
N HIS A 15 -72.58 11.24 -30.68
CA HIS A 15 -72.37 12.56 -30.04
C HIS A 15 -71.48 12.59 -28.76
N CYS A 16 -70.78 13.73 -28.62
CA CYS A 16 -70.42 14.46 -27.39
C CYS A 16 -69.45 13.91 -26.30
N ALA A 17 -68.39 14.71 -26.10
CA ALA A 17 -67.90 15.26 -24.83
C ALA A 17 -66.62 14.69 -24.12
N PHE A 18 -65.58 15.54 -24.13
CA PHE A 18 -64.56 15.76 -23.09
C PHE A 18 -63.72 14.59 -22.52
N ARG A 19 -62.51 14.41 -23.08
CA ARG A 19 -61.27 15.03 -22.54
C ARG A 19 -60.11 14.97 -23.55
N SER A 20 -59.14 15.89 -23.41
CA SER A 20 -58.08 16.13 -24.39
C SER A 20 -57.00 15.03 -24.46
N PRO A 21 -56.38 14.78 -25.63
CA PRO A 21 -55.50 13.63 -25.86
C PRO A 21 -54.01 13.85 -25.55
N VAL A 22 -53.31 12.72 -25.49
CA VAL A 22 -51.85 12.52 -25.34
C VAL A 22 -51.05 13.17 -26.50
N ALA A 23 -49.88 13.72 -26.18
CA ALA A 23 -48.90 14.22 -27.16
C ALA A 23 -47.89 13.13 -27.61
N PRO A 24 -47.37 13.17 -28.86
CA PRO A 24 -46.58 12.08 -29.43
C PRO A 24 -45.06 12.13 -29.15
N LEU A 25 -44.47 10.95 -29.26
CA LEU A 25 -43.05 10.54 -29.27
C LEU A 25 -42.00 11.58 -29.74
N SER A 26 -40.85 11.60 -29.05
CA SER A 26 -39.56 12.08 -29.59
C SER A 26 -38.43 11.08 -29.29
N ALA A 27 -37.23 11.30 -29.84
CA ALA A 27 -36.32 10.21 -30.21
C ALA A 27 -35.22 9.80 -29.18
N SER A 28 -35.05 8.48 -29.06
CA SER A 28 -33.78 7.75 -28.84
C SER A 28 -32.69 8.34 -27.93
N GLN A 29 -32.89 8.29 -26.61
CA GLN A 29 -31.76 8.36 -25.67
C GLN A 29 -30.89 7.08 -25.74
N ARG A 30 -29.60 7.23 -26.08
CA ARG A 30 -28.61 6.14 -25.98
C ARG A 30 -28.30 5.85 -24.51
N CYS A 31 -28.83 4.74 -23.98
CA CYS A 31 -28.58 4.32 -22.60
C CYS A 31 -27.09 3.98 -22.35
N ARG A 32 -26.33 4.95 -21.81
CA ARG A 32 -25.00 4.70 -21.24
C ARG A 32 -25.16 4.00 -19.90
N THR A 33 -25.05 2.67 -19.88
CA THR A 33 -25.14 1.84 -18.67
C THR A 33 -23.93 2.01 -17.75
N ARG A 34 -23.89 3.14 -17.04
CA ARG A 34 -22.90 3.45 -15.99
C ARG A 34 -23.11 2.51 -14.80
N ARG A 35 -22.41 1.36 -14.79
CA ARG A 35 -22.43 0.40 -13.68
C ARG A 35 -21.98 1.08 -12.37
N GLN A 36 -22.92 1.44 -11.52
CA GLN A 36 -22.64 1.87 -10.15
C GLN A 36 -22.25 0.63 -9.32
N TYR A 37 -20.99 0.55 -8.92
CA TYR A 37 -20.50 -0.46 -7.97
C TYR A 37 -20.65 0.04 -6.52
N SER A 38 -21.83 0.55 -6.18
CA SER A 38 -22.23 0.90 -4.81
C SER A 38 -22.95 -0.27 -4.16
N ILE A 39 -22.19 -1.12 -3.46
CA ILE A 39 -22.80 -2.07 -2.52
C ILE A 39 -23.28 -1.25 -1.32
N HIS A 40 -24.59 -1.10 -1.19
CA HIS A 40 -25.20 -0.70 0.07
C HIS A 40 -25.15 -1.91 1.01
N ALA A 41 -24.78 -1.69 2.27
CA ALA A 41 -24.89 -2.71 3.29
C ALA A 41 -26.31 -2.63 3.89
N ASP A 42 -27.19 -3.55 3.48
CA ASP A 42 -28.47 -3.72 4.13
C ASP A 42 -28.22 -4.17 5.57
N VAL A 43 -28.61 -3.34 6.54
CA VAL A 43 -28.50 -3.65 7.96
C VAL A 43 -29.62 -4.63 8.31
N SER A 44 -29.24 -5.85 8.67
CA SER A 44 -30.19 -6.87 9.13
C SER A 44 -30.96 -6.39 10.36
N VAL A 45 -32.29 -6.49 10.33
CA VAL A 45 -33.17 -6.00 11.39
C VAL A 45 -32.98 -6.82 12.68
N GLY A 46 -32.29 -6.23 13.66
CA GLY A 46 -32.08 -6.81 14.99
C GLY A 46 -31.29 -5.85 15.87
N GLU A 47 -31.97 -5.26 16.86
CA GLU A 47 -31.47 -4.28 17.86
C GLU A 47 -30.88 -2.96 17.30
N LYS A 48 -31.24 -1.83 17.93
CA LYS A 48 -30.63 -0.52 17.63
C LYS A 48 -29.29 -0.39 18.36
N ILE A 49 -28.24 -0.93 17.74
CA ILE A 49 -26.84 -0.73 18.15
C ILE A 49 -26.54 0.77 18.38
N GLN A 50 -25.88 1.12 19.48
CA GLN A 50 -25.70 2.52 19.88
C GLN A 50 -24.83 3.31 18.87
N ASN A 51 -25.24 4.53 18.54
CA ASN A 51 -24.46 5.48 17.76
C ASN A 51 -23.62 6.41 18.66
N ILE A 52 -22.75 7.22 18.07
CA ILE A 52 -21.98 8.24 18.79
C ILE A 52 -22.93 9.20 19.52
N ASP A 53 -22.66 9.46 20.79
CA ASP A 53 -23.43 10.36 21.65
C ASP A 53 -22.49 11.44 22.23
N PRO A 54 -22.51 12.68 21.69
CA PRO A 54 -21.63 13.76 22.17
C PRO A 54 -21.91 14.19 23.61
N SER A 55 -23.13 13.98 24.13
CA SER A 55 -23.49 14.37 25.51
C SER A 55 -22.75 13.55 26.57
N LYS A 56 -22.26 12.36 26.20
CA LYS A 56 -21.48 11.46 27.06
C LYS A 56 -19.96 11.66 26.94
N LEU A 57 -19.51 12.78 26.37
CA LEU A 57 -18.09 13.13 26.29
C LEU A 57 -17.48 13.37 27.68
N THR A 58 -16.43 12.63 27.99
CA THR A 58 -15.57 12.87 29.16
C THR A 58 -14.27 13.58 28.75
N ILE A 59 -13.79 14.52 29.57
CA ILE A 59 -12.56 15.28 29.29
C ILE A 59 -11.61 15.19 30.49
N THR A 60 -10.47 14.54 30.28
CA THR A 60 -9.34 14.52 31.23
C THR A 60 -8.22 15.37 30.64
N LYS A 61 -7.96 16.55 31.25
CA LYS A 61 -6.87 17.43 30.82
C LYS A 61 -5.51 16.88 31.25
N THR A 62 -4.45 17.20 30.49
CA THR A 62 -3.07 16.92 30.91
C THR A 62 -2.68 17.74 32.13
N THR A 63 -1.87 17.15 33.02
CA THR A 63 -1.19 17.85 34.12
C THR A 63 0.22 18.31 33.73
N THR A 64 0.72 17.86 32.58
CA THR A 64 2.03 18.23 32.01
C THR A 64 1.83 18.68 30.55
N PRO A 65 1.38 19.92 30.32
CA PRO A 65 1.26 20.48 28.98
C PRO A 65 2.65 20.66 28.34
N LYS A 66 2.73 20.48 27.03
CA LYS A 66 3.97 20.65 26.25
C LYS A 66 4.29 22.13 26.01
N ASP A 67 5.55 22.45 25.78
CA ASP A 67 5.91 23.74 25.18
C ASP A 67 5.39 23.82 23.73
N LEU A 68 5.01 25.03 23.29
CA LEU A 68 4.67 25.29 21.89
C LEU A 68 5.96 25.53 21.11
N LEU A 69 6.10 24.90 19.94
CA LEU A 69 7.21 25.20 19.03
C LEU A 69 6.90 26.46 18.20
N PRO A 70 7.92 27.25 17.84
CA PRO A 70 7.75 28.38 16.94
C PRO A 70 7.34 27.89 15.53
N PRO A 71 6.59 28.68 14.74
CA PRO A 71 6.02 28.24 13.47
C PRO A 71 7.04 27.63 12.50
N GLU A 72 8.24 28.22 12.41
CA GLU A 72 9.35 27.79 11.56
C GLU A 72 9.89 26.38 11.87
N GLU A 73 9.64 25.83 13.07
CA GLU A 73 10.01 24.47 13.44
C GLU A 73 8.91 23.42 13.16
N LEU A 74 7.70 23.83 12.73
CA LEU A 74 6.53 22.96 12.59
C LEU A 74 6.60 22.02 11.37
N VAL A 75 7.28 20.88 11.55
CA VAL A 75 7.35 19.81 10.54
C VAL A 75 6.09 18.94 10.56
N PHE A 76 5.41 18.87 9.40
CA PHE A 76 4.17 18.12 9.19
C PHE A 76 4.15 16.73 9.84
N GLY A 77 3.25 16.52 10.82
CA GLY A 77 3.00 15.22 11.43
C GLY A 77 4.11 14.68 12.34
N ARG A 78 5.04 15.52 12.82
CA ARG A 78 6.04 15.14 13.84
C ARG A 78 5.64 15.53 15.26
N ASN A 79 5.05 16.70 15.41
CA ASN A 79 4.69 17.28 16.70
C ASN A 79 3.18 17.12 16.91
N PHE A 80 2.77 16.73 18.11
CA PHE A 80 1.37 16.42 18.43
C PHE A 80 0.91 17.18 19.66
N SER A 81 -0.37 17.59 19.67
CA SER A 81 -1.02 18.34 20.74
C SER A 81 -1.09 17.57 22.08
N ASP A 82 -1.56 18.21 23.15
CA ASP A 82 -1.51 17.62 24.50
C ASP A 82 -2.48 16.45 24.67
N HIS A 83 -3.57 16.40 23.91
CA HIS A 83 -4.65 15.45 24.09
C HIS A 83 -4.89 14.57 22.84
N MET A 84 -5.78 13.60 23.00
CA MET A 84 -6.39 12.85 21.92
C MET A 84 -7.85 12.51 22.24
N LEU A 85 -8.72 12.60 21.24
CA LEU A 85 -10.08 12.08 21.30
C LEU A 85 -10.06 10.58 20.99
N SER A 86 -10.86 9.78 21.69
CA SER A 86 -11.07 8.36 21.37
C SER A 86 -12.49 7.88 21.69
N LEU A 87 -12.97 6.92 20.90
CA LEU A 87 -14.23 6.21 21.05
C LEU A 87 -14.02 4.73 20.68
N GLU A 88 -14.49 3.83 21.52
CA GLU A 88 -14.48 2.39 21.22
C GLU A 88 -15.83 1.95 20.65
N TRP A 89 -15.81 0.87 19.87
CA TRP A 89 -17.01 0.25 19.33
C TRP A 89 -16.96 -1.27 19.52
N THR A 90 -18.10 -1.87 19.86
CA THR A 90 -18.28 -3.32 19.89
C THR A 90 -19.54 -3.73 19.13
N ALA A 91 -19.53 -4.92 18.53
CA ALA A 91 -20.69 -5.45 17.80
C ALA A 91 -21.94 -5.70 18.68
N THR A 92 -21.78 -5.74 20.01
CA THR A 92 -22.86 -6.00 20.97
C THR A 92 -23.44 -4.75 21.64
N GLN A 93 -22.72 -3.63 21.65
CA GLN A 93 -23.17 -2.39 22.31
C GLN A 93 -23.22 -1.20 21.35
N GLY A 94 -22.40 -1.19 20.30
CA GLY A 94 -22.20 -0.05 19.42
C GLY A 94 -21.09 0.88 19.90
N TRP A 95 -21.23 2.17 19.60
CA TRP A 95 -20.28 3.20 20.00
C TRP A 95 -20.38 3.51 21.49
N LEU A 96 -19.25 3.37 22.18
CA LEU A 96 -19.11 3.64 23.61
C LEU A 96 -18.84 5.15 23.85
N PRO A 97 -19.06 5.67 25.08
CA PRO A 97 -18.85 7.08 25.42
C PRO A 97 -17.49 7.63 24.98
N ALA A 98 -17.51 8.86 24.48
CA ALA A 98 -16.31 9.54 24.01
C ALA A 98 -15.42 10.01 25.16
N ARG A 99 -14.12 10.02 24.93
CA ARG A 99 -13.13 10.56 25.87
C ARG A 99 -12.07 11.40 25.16
N ILE A 100 -11.85 12.61 25.66
CA ILE A 100 -10.63 13.38 25.42
C ILE A 100 -9.71 13.09 26.60
N THR A 101 -8.52 12.56 26.33
CA THR A 101 -7.52 12.19 27.34
C THR A 101 -6.15 12.73 26.94
N PRO A 102 -5.17 12.83 27.86
CA PRO A 102 -3.80 13.18 27.50
C PRO A 102 -3.25 12.25 26.42
N TYR A 103 -2.45 12.79 25.50
CA TYR A 103 -1.89 12.05 24.36
C TYR A 103 -1.06 10.86 24.84
N GLN A 104 -1.40 9.65 24.39
CA GLN A 104 -0.83 8.40 24.91
C GLN A 104 -0.68 7.31 23.84
N ASN A 105 0.16 6.31 24.13
CA ASN A 105 0.34 5.15 23.25
C ASN A 105 -0.88 4.21 23.31
N LEU A 106 -1.27 3.65 22.16
CA LEU A 106 -2.32 2.63 22.10
C LEU A 106 -1.79 1.27 22.61
N SER A 107 -2.39 0.75 23.67
CA SER A 107 -2.11 -0.58 24.21
C SER A 107 -3.02 -1.62 23.56
N LEU A 108 -2.53 -2.31 22.53
CA LEU A 108 -3.28 -3.31 21.75
C LEU A 108 -2.67 -4.71 21.89
N ASP A 109 -3.51 -5.74 21.71
CA ASP A 109 -3.10 -7.14 21.72
C ASP A 109 -2.28 -7.46 20.45
N PRO A 110 -1.18 -8.25 20.50
CA PRO A 110 -0.44 -8.64 19.31
C PRO A 110 -1.28 -9.39 18.25
N ALA A 111 -2.41 -10.00 18.63
CA ALA A 111 -3.37 -10.62 17.73
C ALA A 111 -4.46 -9.66 17.21
N THR A 112 -4.41 -8.37 17.52
CA THR A 112 -5.38 -7.38 17.02
C THR A 112 -5.31 -7.25 15.49
N CYS A 113 -6.47 -7.40 14.82
CA CYS A 113 -6.55 -7.64 13.38
C CYS A 113 -5.98 -6.51 12.48
N VAL A 114 -5.89 -5.26 12.98
CA VAL A 114 -5.23 -4.16 12.23
C VAL A 114 -3.79 -4.50 11.84
N PHE A 115 -3.01 -5.12 12.74
CA PHE A 115 -1.59 -5.43 12.53
C PHE A 115 -1.35 -6.50 11.46
N HIS A 116 -2.37 -7.31 11.15
CA HIS A 116 -2.25 -8.47 10.27
C HIS A 116 -2.91 -8.25 8.91
N TYR A 117 -4.04 -7.53 8.89
CA TYR A 117 -4.92 -7.45 7.72
C TYR A 117 -5.29 -6.02 7.31
N ALA A 118 -4.70 -4.99 7.94
CA ALA A 118 -4.91 -3.58 7.63
C ALA A 118 -6.40 -3.17 7.62
N PHE A 119 -7.15 -3.62 8.64
CA PHE A 119 -8.46 -3.07 9.00
C PHE A 119 -8.29 -1.66 9.59
N GLU A 120 -7.90 -0.71 8.74
CA GLU A 120 -7.63 0.68 9.10
C GLU A 120 -8.04 1.66 7.99
N CYS A 121 -8.72 2.73 8.40
CA CYS A 121 -9.00 3.90 7.58
C CYS A 121 -8.66 5.18 8.36
N PHE A 122 -8.34 6.26 7.65
CA PHE A 122 -7.97 7.53 8.28
C PHE A 122 -8.41 8.72 7.45
N GLU A 123 -8.48 9.89 8.10
CA GLU A 123 -8.78 11.16 7.47
C GLU A 123 -7.67 12.21 7.63
N GLY A 124 -7.84 13.32 6.91
CA GLY A 124 -6.92 14.45 6.92
C GLY A 124 -7.64 15.75 6.62
N MET A 125 -8.08 16.42 7.69
CA MET A 125 -8.69 17.74 7.69
C MET A 125 -7.81 18.74 8.47
N LYS A 126 -8.18 20.02 8.48
CA LYS A 126 -7.45 21.08 9.19
C LYS A 126 -8.44 21.98 9.94
N ALA A 127 -8.03 22.45 11.11
CA ALA A 127 -8.58 23.63 11.75
C ALA A 127 -7.67 24.83 11.48
N TYR A 128 -8.29 25.98 11.23
CA TYR A 128 -7.64 27.28 11.00
C TYR A 128 -8.14 28.27 12.06
N LYS A 129 -7.40 29.36 12.27
CA LYS A 129 -7.84 30.50 13.07
C LYS A 129 -8.08 31.69 12.14
N ASP A 130 -9.21 32.37 12.29
CA ASP A 130 -9.49 33.60 11.52
C ASP A 130 -8.83 34.83 12.14
N LYS A 131 -8.91 35.95 11.42
CA LYS A 131 -8.40 37.27 11.83
C LYS A 131 -8.94 37.76 13.19
N ASP A 132 -10.11 37.25 13.59
CA ASP A 132 -10.83 37.63 14.81
C ASP A 132 -10.57 36.62 15.95
N GLY A 133 -9.72 35.62 15.72
CA GLY A 133 -9.31 34.59 16.68
C GLY A 133 -10.17 33.33 16.72
N ASN A 134 -11.24 33.23 15.93
CA ASN A 134 -12.18 32.11 15.96
C ASN A 134 -11.62 30.90 15.21
N ILE A 135 -11.99 29.70 15.67
CA ILE A 135 -11.56 28.44 15.07
C ILE A 135 -12.58 27.98 14.00
N ARG A 136 -12.06 27.67 12.81
CA ARG A 136 -12.84 27.25 11.64
C ARG A 136 -12.42 25.87 11.13
N LEU A 137 -13.38 25.04 10.73
CA LEU A 137 -13.16 23.73 10.12
C LEU A 137 -13.53 23.77 8.63
N PHE A 138 -12.62 23.36 7.75
CA PHE A 138 -12.89 23.35 6.31
C PHE A 138 -13.53 22.03 5.84
N ARG A 139 -14.81 22.11 5.45
CA ARG A 139 -15.65 21.03 4.90
C ARG A 139 -15.54 19.72 5.70
N PRO A 140 -15.77 19.74 7.02
CA PRO A 140 -15.68 18.56 7.88
C PRO A 140 -16.66 17.47 7.44
N ASP A 141 -17.86 17.86 6.95
CA ASP A 141 -18.89 17.00 6.37
C ASP A 141 -18.35 16.02 5.31
N LYS A 142 -17.56 16.52 4.33
CA LYS A 142 -17.01 15.70 3.24
C LYS A 142 -15.94 14.74 3.75
N ASN A 143 -15.22 15.10 4.81
CA ASN A 143 -14.24 14.23 5.45
C ASN A 143 -14.95 13.11 6.23
N MET A 144 -15.99 13.41 7.00
CA MET A 144 -16.78 12.38 7.71
C MET A 144 -17.50 11.44 6.75
N ALA A 145 -18.11 11.97 5.68
CA ALA A 145 -18.74 11.16 4.64
C ALA A 145 -17.74 10.19 3.97
N ARG A 146 -16.50 10.64 3.71
CA ARG A 146 -15.45 9.81 3.12
C ARG A 146 -14.85 8.80 4.12
N LEU A 147 -14.81 9.14 5.41
CA LEU A 147 -14.42 8.21 6.48
C LEU A 147 -15.47 7.09 6.64
N ASN A 148 -16.76 7.41 6.64
CA ASN A 148 -17.85 6.43 6.63
C ASN A 148 -17.79 5.52 5.38
N LYS A 149 -17.66 6.10 4.17
CA LYS A 149 -17.44 5.35 2.93
C LYS A 149 -16.25 4.39 3.01
N SER A 150 -15.17 4.80 3.68
CA SER A 150 -13.94 4.01 3.82
C SER A 150 -14.11 2.88 4.84
N SER A 151 -14.71 3.16 5.99
CA SER A 151 -14.97 2.19 7.06
C SER A 151 -15.88 1.06 6.59
N ALA A 152 -17.01 1.41 5.96
CA ALA A 152 -17.94 0.44 5.40
C ALA A 152 -17.31 -0.50 4.34
N ARG A 153 -16.35 -0.02 3.54
CA ARG A 153 -15.65 -0.83 2.53
C ARG A 153 -14.76 -1.93 3.13
N ILE A 154 -14.34 -1.79 4.38
CA ILE A 154 -13.56 -2.80 5.12
C ILE A 154 -14.33 -3.40 6.31
N ALA A 155 -15.66 -3.30 6.30
CA ALA A 155 -16.54 -3.79 7.37
C ALA A 155 -16.19 -3.28 8.79
N LEU A 156 -15.63 -2.08 8.88
CA LEU A 156 -15.57 -1.31 10.11
C LEU A 156 -16.88 -0.53 10.30
N PRO A 157 -17.29 -0.24 11.55
CA PRO A 157 -18.55 0.43 11.85
C PRO A 157 -18.65 1.82 11.21
N THR A 158 -19.87 2.19 10.82
CA THR A 158 -20.22 3.58 10.48
C THR A 158 -20.73 4.33 11.72
N PHE A 159 -20.80 5.65 11.63
CA PHE A 159 -21.18 6.56 12.71
C PHE A 159 -21.98 7.75 12.15
N ASP A 160 -22.67 8.48 13.02
CA ASP A 160 -23.28 9.79 12.68
C ASP A 160 -22.17 10.83 12.36
N PRO A 161 -22.12 11.40 11.13
CA PRO A 161 -21.15 12.43 10.77
C PRO A 161 -21.12 13.61 11.74
N ASP A 162 -22.28 14.14 12.11
CA ASP A 162 -22.40 15.43 12.79
C ASP A 162 -22.02 15.29 14.27
N ALA A 163 -22.39 14.16 14.88
CA ALA A 163 -21.95 13.80 16.22
C ALA A 163 -20.41 13.69 16.33
N LEU A 164 -19.73 13.18 15.29
CA LEU A 164 -18.26 13.17 15.28
C LEU A 164 -17.65 14.55 15.01
N ILE A 165 -18.34 15.44 14.28
CA ILE A 165 -17.90 16.83 14.07
C ILE A 165 -17.98 17.62 15.38
N ASP A 166 -19.08 17.54 16.13
CA ASP A 166 -19.24 18.20 17.42
C ASP A 166 -18.19 17.70 18.45
N LEU A 167 -17.84 16.41 18.43
CA LEU A 167 -16.74 15.85 19.22
C LEU A 167 -15.35 16.32 18.75
N ILE A 168 -15.11 16.41 17.44
CA ILE A 168 -13.85 16.94 16.90
C ILE A 168 -13.67 18.41 17.27
N GLY A 169 -14.71 19.22 17.17
CA GLY A 169 -14.67 20.62 17.63
C GLY A 169 -14.37 20.73 19.12
N SER A 170 -15.02 19.89 19.95
CA SER A 170 -14.76 19.82 21.39
C SER A 170 -13.31 19.44 21.72
N PHE A 171 -12.72 18.54 20.92
CA PHE A 171 -11.30 18.17 21.00
C PHE A 171 -10.38 19.32 20.57
N VAL A 172 -10.70 20.02 19.47
CA VAL A 172 -9.93 21.18 19.01
C VAL A 172 -9.98 22.33 20.02
N LYS A 173 -11.11 22.55 20.71
CA LYS A 173 -11.20 23.52 21.83
C LYS A 173 -10.29 23.12 23.00
N ALA A 174 -10.22 21.83 23.34
CA ALA A 174 -9.35 21.35 24.42
C ALA A 174 -7.84 21.51 24.12
N ASP A 175 -7.46 21.58 22.85
CA ASP A 175 -6.10 21.80 22.35
C ASP A 175 -5.95 23.14 21.59
N GLU A 176 -6.80 24.14 21.83
CA GLU A 176 -6.92 25.35 21.00
C GLU A 176 -5.63 26.17 20.86
N ARG A 177 -4.77 26.12 21.88
CA ARG A 177 -3.43 26.74 21.89
C ARG A 177 -2.45 26.14 20.86
N PHE A 178 -2.78 24.98 20.27
CA PHE A 178 -2.02 24.38 19.17
C PHE A 178 -2.55 24.80 17.77
N VAL A 179 -3.67 25.54 17.68
CA VAL A 179 -4.11 26.14 16.41
C VAL A 179 -3.27 27.41 16.16
N PRO A 180 -2.36 27.42 15.16
CA PRO A 180 -1.45 28.54 14.97
C PRO A 180 -2.16 29.75 14.33
N ASP A 181 -1.79 30.94 14.77
CA ASP A 181 -2.40 32.21 14.36
C ASP A 181 -1.82 32.73 13.02
N ALA A 182 -0.65 32.24 12.63
CA ALA A 182 0.05 32.70 11.43
C ALA A 182 -0.60 32.19 10.14
N ARG A 183 -0.94 33.09 9.21
CA ARG A 183 -1.52 32.72 7.91
C ARG A 183 -0.56 31.81 7.13
N GLY A 184 -1.08 30.70 6.61
CA GLY A 184 -0.30 29.60 6.02
C GLY A 184 -0.04 28.42 6.95
N TYR A 185 -0.35 28.55 8.25
CA TYR A 185 -0.27 27.50 9.27
C TYR A 185 -1.66 27.02 9.69
N SER A 186 -1.73 25.84 10.32
CA SER A 186 -2.99 25.19 10.68
C SER A 186 -2.79 24.09 11.71
N LEU A 187 -3.84 23.71 12.45
CA LEU A 187 -3.86 22.47 13.22
C LEU A 187 -4.38 21.34 12.31
N TYR A 188 -3.50 20.44 11.91
CA TYR A 188 -3.88 19.28 11.10
C TYR A 188 -4.49 18.19 11.99
N LEU A 189 -5.66 17.69 11.60
CA LEU A 189 -6.44 16.72 12.35
C LEU A 189 -6.44 15.36 11.64
N ARG A 190 -6.17 14.30 12.41
CA ARG A 190 -6.05 12.91 11.94
C ARG A 190 -7.09 12.02 12.64
N PRO A 191 -8.37 12.06 12.23
CA PRO A 191 -9.31 11.00 12.57
C PRO A 191 -8.81 9.67 11.98
N THR A 192 -8.84 8.60 12.76
CA THR A 192 -8.35 7.27 12.38
C THR A 192 -9.23 6.22 13.03
N MET A 193 -9.65 5.20 12.28
CA MET A 193 -10.42 4.07 12.80
C MET A 193 -9.69 2.77 12.49
N ILE A 194 -9.57 1.90 13.51
CA ILE A 194 -8.87 0.61 13.42
C ILE A 194 -9.74 -0.53 13.97
N GLY A 195 -9.65 -1.71 13.37
CA GLY A 195 -10.23 -2.94 13.90
C GLY A 195 -9.44 -3.44 15.10
N THR A 196 -10.08 -3.57 16.26
CA THR A 196 -9.44 -3.94 17.53
C THR A 196 -9.57 -5.42 17.88
N GLN A 197 -10.37 -6.19 17.13
CA GLN A 197 -10.66 -7.59 17.43
C GLN A 197 -9.39 -8.44 17.48
N ARG A 198 -9.23 -9.19 18.57
CA ARG A 198 -8.08 -10.06 18.87
C ARG A 198 -8.25 -11.40 18.15
N THR A 199 -7.88 -11.46 16.87
CA THR A 199 -8.05 -12.66 16.03
C THR A 199 -7.11 -12.69 14.84
N LEU A 200 -6.63 -13.91 14.52
CA LEU A 200 -5.96 -14.22 13.24
C LEU A 200 -6.93 -14.85 12.22
N GLY A 201 -8.22 -14.93 12.54
CA GLY A 201 -9.27 -15.28 11.58
C GLY A 201 -9.65 -14.06 10.76
N VAL A 202 -9.60 -14.16 9.44
CA VAL A 202 -9.99 -13.07 8.54
C VAL A 202 -11.52 -13.01 8.41
N GLY A 203 -12.13 -11.98 9.01
CA GLY A 203 -13.56 -11.71 8.96
C GLY A 203 -13.87 -10.28 9.44
N PRO A 204 -15.15 -9.85 9.42
CA PRO A 204 -15.56 -8.53 9.91
C PRO A 204 -15.15 -8.30 11.37
N PRO A 205 -14.46 -7.19 11.71
CA PRO A 205 -14.05 -6.92 13.09
C PRO A 205 -15.24 -6.74 14.04
N ALA A 206 -15.35 -7.60 15.06
CA ALA A 206 -16.37 -7.50 16.10
C ALA A 206 -16.12 -6.38 17.13
N SER A 207 -14.99 -5.66 17.01
CA SER A 207 -14.68 -4.46 17.80
C SER A 207 -13.76 -3.52 17.01
N ALA A 208 -13.87 -2.22 17.28
CA ALA A 208 -13.06 -1.17 16.66
C ALA A 208 -12.71 -0.04 17.66
N LEU A 209 -11.77 0.80 17.27
CA LEU A 209 -11.41 2.05 17.96
C LEU A 209 -11.35 3.16 16.92
N LEU A 210 -12.11 4.23 17.13
CA LEU A 210 -11.89 5.52 16.47
C LEU A 210 -11.09 6.42 17.41
N TYR A 211 -10.09 7.11 16.88
CA TYR A 211 -9.35 8.13 17.61
C TYR A 211 -9.01 9.32 16.72
N VAL A 212 -8.79 10.49 17.31
CA VAL A 212 -8.35 11.71 16.64
C VAL A 212 -7.15 12.27 17.38
N ILE A 213 -6.06 12.49 16.65
CA ILE A 213 -4.87 13.22 17.11
C ILE A 213 -4.70 14.48 16.27
N ALA A 214 -4.13 15.52 16.87
CA ALA A 214 -3.88 16.79 16.21
C ALA A 214 -2.36 17.10 16.17
N SER A 215 -1.95 17.83 15.13
CA SER A 215 -0.55 18.19 14.86
C SER A 215 -0.49 19.61 14.29
N PRO A 216 0.18 20.58 14.95
CA PRO A 216 0.39 21.91 14.37
C PRO A 216 1.32 21.79 13.15
N VAL A 217 0.93 22.37 12.02
CA VAL A 217 1.70 22.27 10.75
C VAL A 217 1.76 23.60 10.01
N GLY A 218 2.93 23.86 9.41
CA GLY A 218 3.11 24.89 8.40
C GLY A 218 3.00 24.38 6.96
N PRO A 219 3.67 25.05 6.01
CA PRO A 219 3.76 24.60 4.62
C PRO A 219 4.23 23.15 4.48
N TYR A 220 3.55 22.38 3.62
CA TYR A 220 3.75 20.92 3.55
C TYR A 220 5.14 20.49 3.08
N TYR A 221 5.76 21.28 2.19
CA TYR A 221 7.14 21.07 1.75
C TYR A 221 8.06 22.03 2.51
N PRO A 222 9.26 21.59 2.97
CA PRO A 222 10.25 22.48 3.60
C PRO A 222 10.73 23.64 2.71
N THR A 223 10.46 23.55 1.40
CA THR A 223 10.70 24.60 0.40
C THR A 223 9.60 25.67 0.35
N GLY A 224 8.49 25.51 1.09
CA GLY A 224 7.30 26.35 0.99
C GLY A 224 6.41 25.99 -0.20
N PHE A 225 5.62 26.96 -0.68
CA PHE A 225 4.81 26.84 -1.90
C PHE A 225 5.71 27.00 -3.14
N LYS A 226 6.51 25.95 -3.42
CA LYS A 226 7.44 25.89 -4.56
C LYS A 226 7.18 24.68 -5.46
N ALA A 227 7.60 24.79 -6.71
CA ALA A 227 7.22 23.84 -7.74
C ALA A 227 7.94 22.48 -7.59
N ILE A 228 7.16 21.41 -7.41
CA ILE A 228 7.68 20.05 -7.29
C ILE A 228 8.04 19.45 -8.66
N SER A 229 8.98 18.52 -8.67
CA SER A 229 9.35 17.72 -9.86
C SER A 229 8.89 16.28 -9.70
N LEU A 230 8.29 15.68 -10.73
CA LEU A 230 7.61 14.38 -10.66
C LEU A 230 8.31 13.28 -11.48
N GLU A 231 8.10 12.03 -11.07
CA GLU A 231 8.43 10.85 -11.88
C GLU A 231 7.16 10.15 -12.39
N ALA A 232 6.95 10.14 -13.70
CA ALA A 232 5.88 9.37 -14.33
C ALA A 232 6.15 7.87 -14.12
N THR A 233 5.30 7.23 -13.32
CA THR A 233 5.53 5.90 -12.73
C THR A 233 4.63 4.88 -13.40
N ASP A 234 5.22 4.05 -14.27
CA ASP A 234 4.58 3.05 -15.13
C ASP A 234 4.69 1.61 -14.59
N TYR A 235 5.80 1.27 -13.95
CA TYR A 235 6.11 -0.07 -13.43
C TYR A 235 5.37 -0.44 -12.14
N ALA A 236 4.73 0.53 -11.48
CA ALA A 236 4.01 0.36 -10.22
C ALA A 236 2.70 1.18 -10.26
N VAL A 237 1.60 0.55 -9.84
CA VAL A 237 0.26 1.14 -9.96
C VAL A 237 -0.35 1.36 -8.58
N ARG A 238 -0.82 2.58 -8.31
CA ARG A 238 -1.42 2.99 -7.02
C ARG A 238 -2.73 2.27 -6.71
N ALA A 239 -3.58 2.10 -7.72
CA ALA A 239 -4.93 1.57 -7.60
C ALA A 239 -5.41 0.92 -8.91
N TRP A 240 -6.32 -0.06 -8.80
CA TRP A 240 -6.94 -0.75 -9.94
C TRP A 240 -8.48 -0.69 -9.87
N PRO A 241 -9.19 -0.68 -11.02
CA PRO A 241 -10.65 -0.75 -11.06
C PRO A 241 -11.19 -1.95 -10.27
N GLY A 242 -12.24 -1.72 -9.47
CA GLY A 242 -12.80 -2.72 -8.55
C GLY A 242 -12.02 -2.89 -7.23
N GLY A 243 -10.83 -2.29 -7.11
CA GLY A 243 -10.02 -2.24 -5.90
C GLY A 243 -10.58 -1.30 -4.83
N VAL A 244 -9.72 -0.53 -4.16
CA VAL A 244 -10.09 0.36 -3.05
C VAL A 244 -9.37 1.71 -3.07
N GLY A 245 -8.84 2.12 -4.24
CA GLY A 245 -8.03 3.35 -4.37
C GLY A 245 -8.82 4.64 -4.10
N ASP A 246 -10.13 4.57 -4.27
CA ASP A 246 -11.13 5.60 -3.99
C ASP A 246 -11.54 5.70 -2.50
N LYS A 247 -10.87 4.94 -1.62
CA LYS A 247 -11.10 4.91 -0.17
C LYS A 247 -9.82 5.19 0.60
N LYS A 248 -9.94 5.79 1.79
CA LYS A 248 -8.80 6.32 2.55
C LYS A 248 -8.23 5.29 3.54
N LEU A 249 -7.92 4.11 3.02
CA LEU A 249 -7.41 2.96 3.75
C LEU A 249 -5.88 2.98 3.83
N GLY A 250 -5.29 2.60 4.97
CA GLY A 250 -3.83 2.58 5.15
C GLY A 250 -3.09 1.67 4.15
N ALA A 251 -3.73 0.55 3.77
CA ALA A 251 -3.27 -0.38 2.75
C ALA A 251 -2.98 0.24 1.37
N ASN A 252 -3.57 1.40 1.03
CA ASN A 252 -3.30 2.11 -0.23
C ASN A 252 -1.97 2.90 -0.23
N TYR A 253 -1.38 3.15 0.95
CA TYR A 253 -0.22 4.04 1.10
C TYR A 253 1.08 3.26 1.29
N ALA A 254 1.08 2.18 2.07
CA ALA A 254 2.29 1.38 2.34
C ALA A 254 2.98 0.83 1.07
N PRO A 255 2.27 0.32 0.03
CA PRO A 255 2.89 -0.13 -1.22
C PRO A 255 3.57 0.99 -2.01
N CYS A 256 3.11 2.24 -1.84
CA CYS A 256 3.61 3.40 -2.58
C CYS A 256 4.98 3.90 -2.09
N ILE A 257 5.42 3.49 -0.90
CA ILE A 257 6.68 3.95 -0.30
C ILE A 257 7.91 3.52 -1.12
N VAL A 258 7.92 2.30 -1.68
CA VAL A 258 9.08 1.83 -2.46
C VAL A 258 9.25 2.58 -3.79
N PRO A 259 8.20 2.83 -4.59
CA PRO A 259 8.29 3.75 -5.73
C PRO A 259 8.69 5.18 -5.34
N GLN A 260 8.19 5.70 -4.21
CA GLN A 260 8.50 7.05 -3.75
C GLN A 260 9.98 7.21 -3.35
N MET A 261 10.55 6.22 -2.64
CA MET A 261 11.98 6.17 -2.36
C MET A 261 12.82 6.11 -3.65
N GLN A 262 12.33 5.42 -4.67
CA GLN A 262 13.02 5.31 -5.95
C GLN A 262 12.97 6.62 -6.76
N ALA A 263 11.83 7.31 -6.81
CA ALA A 263 11.70 8.64 -7.40
C ALA A 263 12.60 9.66 -6.69
N ALA A 264 12.59 9.67 -5.34
CA ALA A 264 13.47 10.51 -4.52
C ALA A 264 14.96 10.24 -4.80
N SER A 265 15.37 8.97 -4.97
CA SER A 265 16.76 8.61 -5.32
C SER A 265 17.25 9.17 -6.66
N ARG A 266 16.34 9.70 -7.49
CA ARG A 266 16.60 10.30 -8.81
C ARG A 266 16.35 11.81 -8.86
N GLY A 267 15.99 12.43 -7.72
CA GLY A 267 15.75 13.88 -7.60
C GLY A 267 14.30 14.30 -7.81
N PHE A 268 13.35 13.37 -7.83
CA PHE A 268 11.92 13.68 -7.95
C PHE A 268 11.26 13.71 -6.57
N HIS A 269 10.33 14.65 -6.39
CA HIS A 269 9.68 14.94 -5.12
C HIS A 269 8.49 14.01 -4.86
N GLN A 270 7.78 13.57 -5.90
CA GLN A 270 6.65 12.65 -5.84
C GLN A 270 6.59 11.74 -7.09
N ASN A 271 6.00 10.55 -6.95
CA ASN A 271 5.51 9.80 -8.10
C ASN A 271 4.30 10.50 -8.74
N LEU A 272 4.26 10.54 -10.07
CA LEU A 272 3.03 10.70 -10.85
C LEU A 272 2.54 9.31 -11.24
N TRP A 273 1.39 8.89 -10.71
CA TRP A 273 0.87 7.54 -10.89
C TRP A 273 0.19 7.39 -12.24
N LEU A 274 0.64 6.40 -13.02
CA LEU A 274 0.06 6.05 -14.31
C LEU A 274 -0.80 4.79 -14.23
N PHE A 275 -1.76 4.68 -15.14
CA PHE A 275 -2.64 3.52 -15.27
C PHE A 275 -2.81 3.06 -16.73
N GLY A 276 -2.89 1.76 -16.95
CA GLY A 276 -3.11 1.15 -18.26
C GLY A 276 -1.86 1.09 -19.15
N GLN A 277 -2.03 0.59 -20.39
CA GLN A 277 -1.01 0.67 -21.44
C GLN A 277 -0.99 2.05 -22.11
N GLU A 278 -2.09 2.79 -21.95
CA GLU A 278 -2.36 4.12 -22.45
C GLU A 278 -1.70 5.21 -21.61
N GLU A 279 -1.13 4.85 -20.45
CA GLU A 279 -0.48 5.76 -19.50
C GLU A 279 -1.40 6.92 -19.07
N TYR A 280 -2.63 6.55 -18.67
CA TYR A 280 -3.59 7.47 -18.08
C TYR A 280 -3.03 8.08 -16.80
N ILE A 281 -3.13 9.39 -16.68
CA ILE A 281 -2.74 10.12 -15.48
C ILE A 281 -3.82 9.94 -14.40
N THR A 282 -3.40 9.69 -13.15
CA THR A 282 -4.32 9.47 -12.02
C THR A 282 -4.08 10.46 -10.88
N GLU A 283 -2.98 10.33 -10.13
CA GLU A 283 -2.67 11.10 -8.92
C GLU A 283 -1.18 11.43 -8.80
N VAL A 284 -0.84 12.43 -7.99
CA VAL A 284 0.53 12.84 -7.65
C VAL A 284 0.81 12.49 -6.20
N GLY A 285 1.58 11.43 -5.94
CA GLY A 285 1.90 10.97 -4.60
C GLY A 285 0.65 10.56 -3.82
N THR A 286 0.11 11.49 -3.02
CA THR A 286 -1.12 11.35 -2.23
C THR A 286 -2.14 12.48 -2.50
N MET A 287 -1.99 13.17 -3.63
CA MET A 287 -2.80 14.30 -4.09
C MET A 287 -3.49 14.00 -5.42
N ASN A 288 -4.66 14.57 -5.67
CA ASN A 288 -5.27 14.57 -7.00
C ASN A 288 -4.47 15.48 -7.95
N LEU A 289 -4.41 15.17 -9.25
CA LEU A 289 -3.77 16.05 -10.24
C LEU A 289 -4.80 16.94 -10.95
N PHE A 290 -4.39 18.18 -11.22
CA PHE A 290 -4.98 19.07 -12.21
C PHE A 290 -3.95 19.47 -13.27
N ALA A 291 -4.40 19.66 -14.51
CA ALA A 291 -3.60 20.23 -15.59
C ALA A 291 -4.42 21.30 -16.34
N ALA A 292 -3.92 22.53 -16.38
CA ALA A 292 -4.44 23.60 -17.22
C ALA A 292 -3.71 23.57 -18.57
N ILE A 293 -4.46 23.42 -19.66
CA ILE A 293 -3.93 23.43 -21.03
C ILE A 293 -4.81 24.27 -21.95
N LYS A 294 -4.25 24.78 -23.04
CA LYS A 294 -5.04 25.24 -24.20
C LYS A 294 -5.52 24.01 -24.97
N ASN A 295 -6.84 23.86 -25.07
CA ASN A 295 -7.49 22.81 -25.81
C ASN A 295 -7.15 22.93 -27.31
N LYS A 296 -6.76 21.82 -27.94
CA LYS A 296 -6.16 21.82 -29.29
C LYS A 296 -7.14 22.19 -30.41
N GLU A 297 -8.43 21.90 -30.24
CA GLU A 297 -9.45 22.10 -31.28
C GLU A 297 -10.12 23.47 -31.15
N THR A 298 -10.32 23.95 -29.92
CA THR A 298 -11.05 25.20 -29.64
C THR A 298 -10.17 26.39 -29.29
N GLY A 299 -8.87 26.17 -29.00
CA GLY A 299 -7.94 27.18 -28.50
C GLY A 299 -8.21 27.67 -27.07
N LYS A 300 -9.37 27.32 -26.49
CA LYS A 300 -9.80 27.74 -25.15
C LYS A 300 -9.01 27.06 -24.03
N PRO A 301 -8.85 27.69 -22.86
CA PRO A 301 -8.23 27.06 -21.71
C PRO A 301 -9.15 25.99 -21.08
N GLU A 302 -8.62 24.80 -20.86
CA GLU A 302 -9.29 23.62 -20.30
C GLU A 302 -8.55 23.19 -19.01
N LEU A 303 -9.29 23.07 -17.90
CA LEU A 303 -8.78 22.55 -16.63
C LEU A 303 -9.15 21.07 -16.50
N LEU A 304 -8.15 20.19 -16.66
CA LEU A 304 -8.28 18.75 -16.64
C LEU A 304 -8.09 18.17 -15.24
N THR A 305 -8.88 17.15 -14.88
CA THR A 305 -8.58 16.25 -13.76
C THR A 305 -9.16 14.86 -13.99
N ALA A 306 -8.51 13.82 -13.44
CA ALA A 306 -8.90 12.43 -13.62
C ALA A 306 -10.31 12.17 -13.03
N PRO A 307 -11.16 11.34 -13.67
CA PRO A 307 -12.54 11.12 -13.25
C PRO A 307 -12.62 10.15 -12.07
N LEU A 308 -13.65 10.28 -11.24
CA LEU A 308 -13.91 9.37 -10.13
C LEU A 308 -14.47 8.03 -10.65
N ASP A 309 -13.57 7.11 -11.01
CA ASP A 309 -13.87 5.79 -11.60
C ASP A 309 -13.55 4.59 -10.67
N GLY A 310 -13.21 4.86 -9.42
CA GLY A 310 -12.75 3.86 -8.43
C GLY A 310 -11.23 3.75 -8.30
N THR A 311 -10.45 4.31 -9.23
CA THR A 311 -8.97 4.40 -9.12
C THR A 311 -8.48 5.69 -8.46
N ILE A 312 -9.34 6.72 -8.42
CA ILE A 312 -9.01 8.06 -7.92
C ILE A 312 -9.63 8.29 -6.54
N LEU A 313 -8.85 8.81 -5.57
CA LEU A 313 -9.36 9.21 -4.27
C LEU A 313 -10.28 10.44 -4.39
N GLU A 314 -11.45 10.38 -3.76
CA GLU A 314 -12.44 11.47 -3.70
C GLU A 314 -11.93 12.65 -2.85
N GLY A 315 -10.99 13.45 -3.35
CA GLY A 315 -10.37 14.55 -2.61
C GLY A 315 -11.34 15.71 -2.33
N VAL A 316 -11.48 16.12 -1.06
CA VAL A 316 -12.25 17.32 -0.68
C VAL A 316 -11.66 18.58 -1.34
N THR A 317 -10.34 18.71 -1.40
CA THR A 317 -9.67 19.81 -2.12
C THR A 317 -9.93 19.74 -3.63
N ARG A 318 -9.96 18.55 -4.25
CA ARG A 318 -10.31 18.35 -5.67
C ARG A 318 -11.76 18.79 -5.93
N ASP A 319 -12.71 18.34 -5.12
CA ASP A 319 -14.11 18.74 -5.22
C ASP A 319 -14.30 20.25 -5.08
N SER A 320 -13.64 20.86 -4.08
CA SER A 320 -13.68 22.32 -3.85
C SER A 320 -13.13 23.10 -5.05
N ILE A 321 -11.96 22.69 -5.57
CA ILE A 321 -11.33 23.32 -6.75
C ILE A 321 -12.20 23.18 -8.01
N ILE A 322 -12.87 22.04 -8.21
CA ILE A 322 -13.77 21.86 -9.36
C ILE A 322 -14.99 22.77 -9.25
N GLN A 323 -15.58 22.90 -8.06
CA GLN A 323 -16.76 23.76 -7.85
C GLN A 323 -16.38 25.24 -8.04
N LEU A 324 -15.30 25.71 -7.41
CA LEU A 324 -14.76 27.07 -7.61
C LEU A 324 -14.33 27.34 -9.06
N ALA A 325 -13.75 26.36 -9.76
CA ALA A 325 -13.37 26.53 -11.16
C ALA A 325 -14.60 26.66 -12.08
N ARG A 326 -15.67 25.89 -11.84
CA ARG A 326 -16.94 26.02 -12.58
C ARG A 326 -17.54 27.41 -12.35
N GLU A 327 -17.67 27.82 -11.09
CA GLU A 327 -18.17 29.13 -10.68
C GLU A 327 -17.35 30.31 -11.25
N ARG A 328 -16.01 30.27 -11.11
CA ARG A 328 -15.13 31.44 -11.28
C ARG A 328 -14.30 31.44 -12.57
N LEU A 329 -14.26 30.35 -13.35
CA LEU A 329 -13.55 30.26 -14.63
C LEU A 329 -14.44 29.96 -15.85
N GLU A 330 -15.51 29.16 -15.74
CA GLU A 330 -16.38 28.89 -16.91
C GLU A 330 -17.07 30.16 -17.46
N PRO A 331 -17.54 31.12 -16.62
CA PRO A 331 -17.96 32.45 -17.10
C PRO A 331 -16.85 33.26 -17.79
N LYS A 332 -15.57 32.93 -17.55
CA LYS A 332 -14.40 33.51 -18.21
C LYS A 332 -13.97 32.71 -19.46
N GLY A 333 -14.82 31.81 -19.95
CA GLY A 333 -14.61 31.04 -21.18
C GLY A 333 -13.75 29.79 -21.03
N TRP A 334 -13.43 29.35 -19.80
CA TRP A 334 -12.74 28.08 -19.56
C TRP A 334 -13.68 26.87 -19.70
N THR A 335 -13.11 25.66 -19.65
CA THR A 335 -13.85 24.38 -19.57
C THR A 335 -13.29 23.52 -18.42
N VAL A 336 -14.13 23.01 -17.52
CA VAL A 336 -13.69 22.18 -16.37
C VAL A 336 -13.99 20.70 -16.61
N SER A 337 -12.96 19.95 -17.04
CA SER A 337 -13.05 18.62 -17.64
C SER A 337 -12.63 17.49 -16.68
N GLU A 338 -13.61 16.77 -16.14
CA GLU A 338 -13.40 15.52 -15.40
C GLU A 338 -13.32 14.33 -16.37
N ARG A 339 -12.20 14.20 -17.09
CA ARG A 339 -11.99 13.17 -18.14
C ARG A 339 -10.67 12.42 -17.97
N LYS A 340 -10.55 11.25 -18.62
CA LYS A 340 -9.25 10.58 -18.75
C LYS A 340 -8.39 11.33 -19.77
N PHE A 341 -7.11 11.50 -19.44
CA PHE A 341 -6.05 12.04 -20.29
C PHE A 341 -4.76 11.27 -20.01
N THR A 342 -3.80 11.36 -20.93
CA THR A 342 -2.59 10.51 -20.93
C THR A 342 -1.32 11.32 -20.76
N MET A 343 -0.22 10.66 -20.38
CA MET A 343 1.11 11.29 -20.45
C MET A 343 1.50 11.73 -21.85
N LYS A 344 1.01 11.05 -22.91
CA LYS A 344 1.23 11.50 -24.28
C LYS A 344 0.52 12.83 -24.54
N GLU A 345 -0.73 12.98 -24.12
CA GLU A 345 -1.50 14.22 -24.29
C GLU A 345 -0.86 15.41 -23.56
N VAL A 346 -0.33 15.18 -22.36
CA VAL A 346 0.45 16.17 -21.59
C VAL A 346 1.77 16.52 -22.27
N ALA A 347 2.51 15.52 -22.77
CA ALA A 347 3.75 15.75 -23.50
C ALA A 347 3.54 16.47 -24.83
N ASP A 348 2.51 16.10 -25.60
CA ASP A 348 2.10 16.78 -26.83
C ASP A 348 1.70 18.22 -26.54
N ALA A 349 0.99 18.49 -25.44
CA ALA A 349 0.63 19.85 -25.06
C ALA A 349 1.85 20.72 -24.66
N ALA A 350 2.87 20.14 -24.04
CA ALA A 350 4.13 20.84 -23.77
C ALA A 350 4.93 21.12 -25.06
N ASP A 351 5.16 20.08 -25.88
CA ASP A 351 5.90 20.20 -27.16
C ASP A 351 5.18 21.14 -28.16
N GLU A 352 3.85 21.29 -28.07
CA GLU A 352 3.04 22.22 -28.90
C GLU A 352 2.82 23.62 -28.29
N GLY A 353 3.43 23.96 -27.15
CA GLY A 353 3.27 25.27 -26.51
C GLY A 353 1.85 25.56 -25.98
N ARG A 354 1.05 24.51 -25.75
CA ARG A 354 -0.32 24.57 -25.23
C ARG A 354 -0.42 24.29 -23.72
N MET A 355 0.62 23.74 -23.10
CA MET A 355 0.69 23.59 -21.65
C MET A 355 0.59 24.96 -20.98
N MET A 356 -0.21 25.08 -19.92
CA MET A 356 -0.25 26.28 -19.09
C MET A 356 0.33 25.98 -17.73
N GLU A 357 -0.27 25.05 -16.96
CA GLU A 357 0.20 24.66 -15.63
C GLU A 357 -0.20 23.22 -15.29
N ILE A 358 0.58 22.56 -14.42
CA ILE A 358 0.16 21.33 -13.74
C ILE A 358 0.31 21.52 -12.23
N PHE A 359 -0.65 21.04 -11.45
CA PHE A 359 -0.57 21.07 -9.98
C PHE A 359 -1.23 19.86 -9.31
N GLY A 360 -0.70 19.49 -8.14
CA GLY A 360 -1.35 18.58 -7.20
C GLY A 360 -2.34 19.33 -6.29
N ALA A 361 -3.38 18.65 -5.81
CA ALA A 361 -4.37 19.19 -4.88
C ALA A 361 -4.66 18.20 -3.73
N GLY A 362 -4.65 18.70 -2.49
CA GLY A 362 -4.95 17.90 -1.29
C GLY A 362 -4.65 18.63 0.03
N THR A 363 -5.36 18.28 1.10
CA THR A 363 -5.43 19.05 2.37
C THR A 363 -4.10 19.51 2.97
N ALA A 364 -3.03 18.70 2.81
CA ALA A 364 -1.73 19.01 3.40
C ALA A 364 -1.10 20.28 2.79
N ALA A 365 -0.99 20.33 1.45
CA ALA A 365 -0.40 21.43 0.70
C ALA A 365 -1.44 22.47 0.21
N ILE A 366 -2.73 22.14 0.23
CA ILE A 366 -3.81 22.79 -0.53
C ILE A 366 -3.58 22.61 -2.03
N VAL A 367 -2.62 23.34 -2.61
CA VAL A 367 -2.14 23.20 -3.99
C VAL A 367 -0.62 22.96 -3.98
N ALA A 368 -0.11 22.19 -4.93
CA ALA A 368 1.31 21.93 -5.13
C ALA A 368 1.68 22.11 -6.61
N PRO A 369 2.24 23.26 -7.03
CA PRO A 369 2.64 23.51 -8.42
C PRO A 369 3.66 22.46 -8.89
N VAL A 370 3.61 22.07 -10.16
CA VAL A 370 4.54 21.11 -10.77
C VAL A 370 5.38 21.84 -11.81
N ARG A 371 6.71 21.75 -11.72
CA ARG A 371 7.63 22.32 -12.72
C ARG A 371 7.84 21.37 -13.90
N LYS A 372 8.03 20.09 -13.62
CA LYS A 372 8.41 19.10 -14.64
C LYS A 372 8.09 17.66 -14.26
N ILE A 373 7.84 16.84 -15.28
CA ILE A 373 7.58 15.41 -15.17
C ILE A 373 8.65 14.63 -15.94
N SER A 374 9.39 13.75 -15.28
CA SER A 374 10.27 12.78 -15.93
C SER A 374 9.45 11.63 -16.52
N TRP A 375 9.50 11.46 -17.84
CA TRP A 375 8.77 10.43 -18.59
C TRP A 375 9.62 9.91 -19.74
N LYS A 376 9.77 8.58 -19.84
CA LYS A 376 10.50 7.89 -20.93
C LYS A 376 11.91 8.44 -21.25
N GLY A 377 12.59 9.01 -20.25
CA GLY A 377 13.95 9.54 -20.35
C GLY A 377 14.06 11.01 -20.78
N ARG A 378 12.94 11.69 -21.09
CA ARG A 378 12.88 13.16 -21.22
C ARG A 378 12.23 13.78 -19.98
N LEU A 379 12.51 15.07 -19.76
CA LEU A 379 11.76 15.91 -18.84
C LEU A 379 10.70 16.65 -19.66
N ILE A 380 9.43 16.50 -19.29
CA ILE A 380 8.31 17.29 -19.80
C ILE A 380 8.22 18.54 -18.94
N ASP A 381 8.22 19.71 -19.57
CA ASP A 381 7.94 20.97 -18.88
C ASP A 381 6.44 21.08 -18.57
N CYS A 382 6.09 21.74 -17.46
CA CYS A 382 4.71 21.88 -16.99
C CYS A 382 4.21 23.33 -17.04
N GLY A 383 4.89 24.22 -17.78
CA GLY A 383 4.48 25.59 -18.06
C GLY A 383 4.96 26.64 -17.05
N LEU A 384 5.97 26.30 -16.22
CA LEU A 384 6.54 27.22 -15.23
C LEU A 384 7.95 27.67 -15.65
N GLU A 385 8.10 28.96 -15.94
CA GLU A 385 9.41 29.60 -16.20
C GLU A 385 10.44 29.27 -15.11
N ASP A 386 11.71 29.13 -15.49
CA ASP A 386 12.80 28.58 -14.63
C ASP A 386 12.89 29.20 -13.22
N HIS A 387 12.50 30.47 -13.07
CA HIS A 387 12.57 31.24 -11.82
C HIS A 387 11.20 31.45 -11.13
N VAL A 388 10.10 31.04 -11.76
CA VAL A 388 8.72 31.17 -11.27
C VAL A 388 8.29 29.89 -10.57
N GLU A 389 8.03 29.94 -9.27
CA GLU A 389 7.78 28.75 -8.43
C GLU A 389 6.30 28.35 -8.29
N ALA A 390 5.38 29.17 -8.78
CA ALA A 390 3.97 28.88 -8.95
C ALA A 390 3.41 29.75 -10.09
N GLY A 391 2.55 29.18 -10.93
CA GLY A 391 1.86 29.93 -11.98
C GLY A 391 0.55 30.55 -11.49
N PRO A 392 -0.05 31.47 -12.27
CA PRO A 392 -1.25 32.20 -11.89
C PRO A 392 -2.47 31.31 -11.59
N VAL A 393 -2.65 30.17 -12.27
CA VAL A 393 -3.76 29.24 -12.03
C VAL A 393 -3.58 28.51 -10.70
N ALA A 394 -2.39 27.94 -10.44
CA ALA A 394 -2.11 27.24 -9.18
C ALA A 394 -2.13 28.20 -7.98
N GLN A 395 -1.63 29.43 -8.15
CA GLN A 395 -1.70 30.50 -7.17
C GLN A 395 -3.16 30.90 -6.88
N GLN A 396 -3.95 31.20 -7.91
CA GLN A 396 -5.35 31.59 -7.75
C GLN A 396 -6.20 30.49 -7.10
N MET A 397 -5.98 29.23 -7.46
CA MET A 397 -6.66 28.09 -6.83
C MET A 397 -6.28 27.92 -5.35
N LYS A 398 -5.06 28.27 -4.95
CA LYS A 398 -4.66 28.33 -3.54
C LYS A 398 -5.35 29.50 -2.84
N GLU A 399 -5.38 30.68 -3.46
CA GLU A 399 -5.98 31.88 -2.88
C GLU A 399 -7.47 31.71 -2.58
N TRP A 400 -8.29 31.24 -3.54
CA TRP A 400 -9.72 31.00 -3.32
C TRP A 400 -9.98 29.97 -2.21
N MET A 401 -9.13 28.95 -2.11
CA MET A 401 -9.21 27.97 -1.02
C MET A 401 -8.82 28.57 0.34
N GLU A 402 -7.81 29.44 0.38
CA GLU A 402 -7.34 30.07 1.61
C GLU A 402 -8.30 31.14 2.14
N VAL A 403 -8.85 32.03 1.29
CA VAL A 403 -9.78 33.07 1.76
C VAL A 403 -11.01 32.48 2.44
N ILE A 404 -11.52 31.35 1.93
CA ILE A 404 -12.58 30.59 2.59
C ILE A 404 -12.07 29.95 3.89
N GLN A 405 -10.89 29.32 3.90
CA GLN A 405 -10.34 28.60 5.07
C GLN A 405 -10.04 29.50 6.28
N TYR A 406 -9.58 30.73 6.05
CA TYR A 406 -9.32 31.72 7.10
C TYR A 406 -10.53 32.63 7.40
N GLY A 407 -11.67 32.45 6.71
CA GLY A 407 -12.85 33.31 6.89
C GLY A 407 -12.67 34.74 6.37
N ASP A 408 -11.72 34.98 5.46
CA ASP A 408 -11.62 36.23 4.70
C ASP A 408 -12.83 36.37 3.73
N GLU A 409 -13.32 35.24 3.21
CA GLU A 409 -14.55 35.09 2.41
C GLU A 409 -15.56 34.25 3.22
N ASP A 410 -16.74 34.80 3.54
CA ASP A 410 -17.79 34.03 4.23
C ASP A 410 -18.44 33.02 3.29
N HIS A 411 -18.47 31.74 3.71
CA HIS A 411 -18.82 30.64 2.83
C HIS A 411 -19.24 29.39 3.62
N PRO A 412 -20.30 28.66 3.22
CA PRO A 412 -20.80 27.43 3.88
C PRO A 412 -19.89 26.20 3.69
N TRP A 413 -18.57 26.42 3.57
CA TRP A 413 -17.52 25.41 3.56
C TRP A 413 -16.53 25.60 4.72
N SER A 414 -16.60 26.71 5.46
CA SER A 414 -15.72 27.04 6.57
C SER A 414 -16.53 27.19 7.85
N ASP A 415 -16.90 26.06 8.44
CA ASP A 415 -17.76 26.03 9.62
C ASP A 415 -17.05 26.70 10.81
N LEU A 416 -17.62 27.81 11.28
CA LEU A 416 -17.24 28.43 12.56
C LEU A 416 -17.62 27.48 13.70
N PHE A 417 -16.64 27.03 14.48
CA PHE A 417 -16.94 26.20 15.65
C PHE A 417 -17.36 27.08 16.83
N ALA A 418 -18.62 27.55 16.77
CA ALA A 418 -19.29 28.24 17.86
C ALA A 418 -19.49 27.30 19.06
N ALA A 419 -18.50 27.25 19.94
CA ALA A 419 -18.33 26.21 20.94
C ALA A 419 -19.18 26.40 22.21
N GLN A 420 -20.50 26.58 22.05
CA GLN A 420 -21.50 26.78 23.11
C GLN A 420 -22.92 26.37 22.66
N ASN A 421 -23.81 26.13 23.63
CA ASN A 421 -25.27 26.09 23.51
C ASN A 421 -25.99 24.91 22.80
N LYS A 422 -25.34 24.04 22.00
CA LYS A 422 -26.04 22.87 21.39
C LYS A 422 -26.62 21.87 22.39
N TYR A 423 -25.96 21.67 23.54
CA TYR A 423 -26.29 20.61 24.52
C TYR A 423 -26.58 21.10 25.94
N GLU A 424 -26.37 22.39 26.23
CA GLU A 424 -26.77 23.01 27.51
C GLU A 424 -28.23 23.50 27.50
N ALA A 425 -28.85 23.61 26.31
CA ALA A 425 -30.20 24.13 26.09
C ALA A 425 -31.35 23.18 26.49
N LEU A 426 -31.09 22.16 27.33
CA LEU A 426 -32.09 21.23 27.89
C LEU A 426 -32.21 21.32 29.41
N GLY A 427 -31.81 22.45 30.00
CA GLY A 427 -32.31 22.87 31.32
C GLY A 427 -33.81 23.25 31.27
N PRO A 428 -34.54 23.24 32.39
CA PRO A 428 -35.97 23.51 32.39
C PRO A 428 -36.33 24.92 31.91
N TRP A 429 -37.28 25.02 30.98
CA TRP A 429 -37.88 26.29 30.59
C TRP A 429 -38.69 26.88 31.75
N LEU A 430 -38.19 27.98 32.34
CA LEU A 430 -38.99 28.92 33.12
C LEU A 430 -39.12 30.22 32.31
N PRO A 431 -40.34 30.67 31.97
CA PRO A 431 -40.54 31.85 31.15
C PRO A 431 -40.23 33.13 31.96
N SER A 432 -39.14 33.81 31.62
CA SER A 432 -38.91 35.17 32.12
C SER A 432 -39.92 36.14 31.51
N SER A 433 -40.69 36.80 32.37
CA SER A 433 -41.67 37.80 31.98
C SER A 433 -41.03 39.15 31.65
N THR A 434 -41.72 39.86 30.77
CA THR A 434 -41.54 41.25 30.33
C THR A 434 -40.83 42.19 31.32
N MET A 435 -39.78 42.88 30.86
CA MET A 435 -39.51 44.24 31.31
C MET A 435 -39.12 45.17 30.15
N MET A 436 -39.64 46.40 30.17
CA MET A 436 -39.50 47.37 29.08
C MET A 436 -38.12 48.03 29.03
N ARG A 437 -37.74 48.52 27.85
CA ARG A 437 -36.72 49.57 27.73
C ARG A 437 -37.24 50.85 28.40
N VAL A 438 -36.43 51.47 29.25
CA VAL A 438 -36.52 52.91 29.55
C VAL A 438 -35.15 53.53 29.27
N THR A 439 -35.13 54.63 28.52
CA THR A 439 -33.92 55.39 28.16
C THR A 439 -33.73 56.57 29.09
N GLY A 440 -32.52 56.81 29.61
CA GLY A 440 -32.29 57.97 30.47
C GLY A 440 -30.82 58.27 30.78
N LEU A 441 -30.34 59.37 30.17
CA LEU A 441 -29.27 60.29 30.57
C LEU A 441 -28.75 60.20 32.04
N GLY A 442 -27.44 60.34 32.22
CA GLY A 442 -26.84 60.63 33.54
C GLY A 442 -25.30 60.70 33.54
N TRP A 443 -24.74 61.92 33.60
CA TRP A 443 -23.31 62.15 33.91
C TRP A 443 -23.00 61.82 35.38
N GLY A 444 -21.72 61.59 35.74
CA GLY A 444 -21.33 61.64 37.15
C GLY A 444 -19.92 61.14 37.47
N CYS A 445 -18.93 62.04 37.45
CA CYS A 445 -17.57 61.83 37.97
C CYS A 445 -17.56 61.61 39.50
N GLY A 446 -16.58 60.89 40.07
CA GLY A 446 -16.28 61.06 41.52
C GLY A 446 -15.52 59.94 42.25
N CYS A 447 -14.38 60.32 42.83
CA CYS A 447 -13.64 59.64 43.91
C CYS A 447 -14.54 59.42 45.17
N GLY A 448 -14.24 58.58 46.17
CA GLY A 448 -13.06 57.75 46.49
C GLY A 448 -13.01 57.45 48.01
N TRP A 449 -11.91 56.87 48.52
CA TRP A 449 -11.64 56.54 49.96
C TRP A 449 -12.46 55.37 50.58
N GLN A 450 -11.84 54.40 51.27
CA GLN A 450 -11.51 54.29 52.72
C GLN A 450 -12.75 54.36 53.66
N GLY A 451 -12.95 53.48 54.65
CA GLY A 451 -12.18 52.30 55.11
C GLY A 451 -12.82 51.66 56.38
N GLY A 452 -12.21 50.62 56.95
CA GLY A 452 -12.69 49.87 58.15
C GLY A 452 -13.47 48.58 57.79
N VAL A 453 -13.37 47.39 58.42
CA VAL A 453 -12.91 46.85 59.73
C VAL A 453 -14.06 46.47 60.69
N GLN A 454 -13.97 45.27 61.27
CA GLN A 454 -14.89 44.61 62.24
C GLN A 454 -16.31 44.24 61.73
N GLU A 455 -17.03 43.27 62.29
CA GLU A 455 -16.70 41.92 62.84
C GLU A 455 -18.04 41.16 63.03
N ASP A 456 -18.01 39.82 63.18
CA ASP A 456 -19.05 38.88 63.61
C ASP A 456 -20.53 39.33 63.81
N ALA A 457 -21.47 38.57 63.20
CA ALA A 457 -22.24 37.58 63.98
C ALA A 457 -23.17 36.65 63.15
N TRP A 458 -23.34 35.44 63.69
CA TRP A 458 -24.41 34.44 63.52
C TRP A 458 -25.67 34.75 62.68
N MET A 459 -26.07 33.74 61.89
CA MET A 459 -27.45 33.21 61.95
C MET A 459 -27.48 31.68 61.75
N ARG A 460 -28.47 31.02 62.37
CA ARG A 460 -28.79 29.59 62.18
C ARG A 460 -30.29 29.43 61.91
N SER A 461 -30.61 28.31 61.25
CA SER A 461 -31.83 27.50 61.42
C SER A 461 -33.01 27.70 60.45
N ALA A 462 -33.70 26.58 60.24
CA ALA A 462 -35.06 26.38 59.75
C ALA A 462 -35.45 26.88 58.34
N CYS A 463 -35.62 25.92 57.42
CA CYS A 463 -36.93 25.74 56.77
C CYS A 463 -37.10 24.31 56.21
N SER A 464 -37.96 23.54 56.87
CA SER A 464 -38.85 22.53 56.27
C SER A 464 -40.27 23.15 56.32
N ASP A 465 -41.31 22.76 55.60
CA ASP A 465 -41.63 21.58 54.77
C ASP A 465 -42.43 22.03 53.52
N VAL A 466 -42.97 21.10 52.71
CA VAL A 466 -44.43 20.96 52.38
C VAL A 466 -44.67 20.05 51.14
N LEU A 467 -45.74 19.24 51.20
CA LEU A 467 -46.21 18.17 50.26
C LEU A 467 -45.35 16.88 50.26
N GLY A 468 -45.91 15.66 50.31
CA GLY A 468 -47.31 15.20 50.29
C GLY A 468 -47.79 14.77 48.88
N ASP A 469 -48.42 13.60 48.66
CA ASP A 469 -48.85 12.55 49.61
C ASP A 469 -49.10 11.19 48.89
N LEU A 470 -49.33 10.10 49.66
CA LEU A 470 -49.92 8.77 49.36
C LEU A 470 -49.73 8.12 47.95
N ALA A 471 -49.20 6.90 47.71
CA ALA A 471 -49.05 5.59 48.40
C ALA A 471 -50.08 4.49 48.03
N SER A 472 -49.60 3.37 47.43
CA SER A 472 -50.19 2.01 47.44
C SER A 472 -49.29 1.01 46.66
N ALA A 473 -49.14 -0.29 46.97
CA ALA A 473 -48.92 -1.02 48.22
C ALA A 473 -48.72 -2.54 47.93
N VAL A 474 -47.70 -3.20 48.55
CA VAL A 474 -47.71 -4.63 48.99
C VAL A 474 -47.81 -5.72 47.87
N SER A 475 -47.24 -6.93 47.89
CA SER A 475 -46.39 -7.75 48.80
C SER A 475 -45.35 -8.50 47.92
N SER A 476 -44.30 -9.19 48.37
CA SER A 476 -44.04 -9.96 49.60
C SER A 476 -42.54 -10.29 49.74
N GLN A 477 -42.13 -10.82 50.90
CA GLN A 477 -40.77 -11.34 51.17
C GLN A 477 -40.87 -12.66 51.97
N PRO A 478 -39.84 -13.52 52.03
CA PRO A 478 -38.80 -13.30 53.07
C PRO A 478 -37.34 -13.76 52.73
N LEU A 479 -36.39 -12.94 53.21
CA LEU A 479 -35.17 -13.29 53.98
C LEU A 479 -34.38 -14.59 53.71
N ILE A 480 -33.04 -14.44 53.64
CA ILE A 480 -32.13 -14.85 54.73
C ILE A 480 -30.83 -14.00 54.70
N ASN A 481 -30.20 -13.83 55.87
CA ASN A 481 -29.04 -12.96 56.17
C ASN A 481 -27.76 -13.36 55.38
N SER A 482 -26.74 -12.51 55.18
CA SER A 482 -26.06 -11.76 56.25
C SER A 482 -25.08 -10.63 55.83
N THR A 483 -25.30 -9.45 56.41
CA THR A 483 -24.30 -8.51 57.03
C THR A 483 -23.00 -8.08 56.32
N HIS A 484 -23.03 -6.84 55.81
CA HIS A 484 -22.19 -5.70 56.27
C HIS A 484 -20.68 -5.57 55.88
N PRO A 485 -20.07 -4.36 55.94
CA PRO A 485 -19.43 -3.81 54.72
C PRO A 485 -18.12 -2.99 54.93
N ALA A 486 -17.76 -2.25 53.86
CA ALA A 486 -17.23 -0.87 53.88
C ALA A 486 -15.76 -0.56 54.27
N SER A 487 -15.05 -0.12 53.24
CA SER A 487 -14.32 1.18 53.17
C SER A 487 -13.07 1.48 54.02
N ALA A 488 -11.97 1.69 53.30
CA ALA A 488 -11.14 2.91 53.32
C ALA A 488 -10.62 3.49 54.67
N LYS A 489 -9.29 3.47 54.80
CA LYS A 489 -8.43 4.69 54.82
C LYS A 489 -6.95 4.34 55.02
N LEU A 490 -6.09 4.80 54.11
CA LEU A 490 -4.88 5.59 54.41
C LEU A 490 -4.22 6.03 53.09
N SER A 491 -3.59 7.21 53.10
CA SER A 491 -3.03 7.89 51.94
C SER A 491 -1.61 8.35 52.27
N THR A 492 -0.75 8.48 51.24
CA THR A 492 0.50 9.30 51.22
C THR A 492 1.53 9.01 52.35
N THR A 493 2.77 8.65 52.06
CA THR A 493 3.73 9.51 51.34
C THR A 493 5.03 8.72 51.05
N LEU A 494 5.62 8.89 49.85
CA LEU A 494 7.06 9.17 49.63
C LEU A 494 7.44 9.07 48.14
N LEU A 495 8.03 10.15 47.61
CA LEU A 495 8.71 10.21 46.32
C LEU A 495 10.22 10.22 46.54
N SER A 496 10.97 9.28 45.93
CA SER A 496 12.41 9.45 45.66
C SER A 496 12.88 8.51 44.54
N ASN A 497 13.99 8.86 43.89
CA ASN A 497 14.45 8.27 42.61
C ASN A 497 15.56 7.20 42.84
N PRO A 498 16.27 6.61 41.85
CA PRO A 498 16.34 5.15 41.78
C PRO A 498 17.75 4.55 41.96
N ARG A 499 17.89 3.60 42.90
CA ARG A 499 18.95 2.57 42.89
C ARG A 499 18.73 1.48 43.97
N HIS A 500 18.91 0.22 43.57
CA HIS A 500 18.88 -1.02 44.39
C HIS A 500 17.56 -1.41 45.10
N PRO A 501 17.09 -2.66 44.98
CA PRO A 501 16.03 -3.21 45.82
C PRO A 501 16.56 -3.73 47.17
N SER A 502 15.81 -3.53 48.23
CA SER A 502 16.09 -4.04 49.58
C SER A 502 15.39 -5.39 49.86
N PRO A 503 15.76 -6.15 50.92
CA PRO A 503 15.38 -7.56 51.06
C PRO A 503 13.90 -7.87 51.38
N THR A 504 13.05 -6.87 51.62
CA THR A 504 11.69 -7.06 52.14
C THR A 504 10.73 -7.76 51.17
N ALA A 505 10.97 -7.67 49.86
CA ALA A 505 10.11 -8.28 48.83
C ALA A 505 10.07 -9.83 48.87
N CYS A 506 10.95 -10.50 49.61
CA CYS A 506 10.97 -11.96 49.72
C CYS A 506 10.00 -12.54 50.76
N LEU A 507 9.42 -11.74 51.67
CA LEU A 507 8.55 -12.27 52.74
C LEU A 507 7.07 -12.40 52.36
N GLU A 508 6.51 -11.50 51.55
CA GLU A 508 5.07 -11.57 51.20
C GLU A 508 4.72 -12.77 50.31
N LEU A 509 5.61 -13.12 49.37
CA LEU A 509 5.49 -14.31 48.54
C LEU A 509 5.44 -15.63 49.35
N HIS A 510 5.85 -15.60 50.62
CA HIS A 510 5.80 -16.76 51.51
C HIS A 510 4.46 -16.93 52.24
N ARG A 511 3.59 -15.91 52.29
CA ARG A 511 2.26 -15.97 52.94
C ARG A 511 1.13 -16.41 52.00
N LEU A 512 1.25 -16.20 50.69
CA LEU A 512 0.26 -16.62 49.69
C LEU A 512 0.28 -18.13 49.35
N SER A 513 1.06 -18.93 50.07
CA SER A 513 1.20 -20.39 49.84
C SER A 513 0.35 -21.27 50.78
N ALA A 514 -0.53 -20.69 51.61
CA ALA A 514 -1.13 -21.37 52.76
C ALA A 514 -2.61 -21.82 52.57
N SER A 515 -3.19 -21.68 51.38
CA SER A 515 -4.64 -21.87 51.15
C SER A 515 -4.97 -22.71 49.90
N VAL A 516 -4.33 -23.88 49.74
CA VAL A 516 -4.62 -24.85 48.66
C VAL A 516 -4.65 -26.28 49.23
N PRO A 517 -5.69 -27.10 48.95
CA PRO A 517 -5.76 -28.49 49.42
C PRO A 517 -4.66 -29.39 48.82
N PRO A 518 -4.19 -30.42 49.55
CA PRO A 518 -3.00 -31.18 49.16
C PRO A 518 -3.31 -32.37 48.24
N THR A 519 -3.17 -32.21 46.93
CA THR A 519 -2.94 -33.35 46.01
C THR A 519 -1.80 -33.09 45.03
N LEU A 520 -1.05 -34.17 44.75
CA LEU A 520 0.11 -34.28 43.82
C LEU A 520 1.39 -33.49 44.20
N ASN A 521 2.54 -34.09 43.86
CA ASN A 521 3.83 -33.81 44.50
C ASN A 521 4.85 -33.19 43.52
N THR A 522 5.11 -31.89 43.65
CA THR A 522 5.98 -31.12 42.72
C THR A 522 7.02 -30.21 43.39
N ARG A 523 7.12 -30.21 44.74
CA ARG A 523 7.95 -29.27 45.52
C ARG A 523 9.45 -29.18 45.13
N PRO A 524 10.15 -30.24 44.65
CA PRO A 524 11.56 -30.12 44.26
C PRO A 524 11.84 -29.19 43.07
N ILE A 525 10.85 -28.98 42.17
CA ILE A 525 11.08 -28.32 40.88
C ILE A 525 11.17 -26.80 41.03
N HIS A 526 10.31 -26.20 41.86
CA HIS A 526 10.23 -24.74 42.01
C HIS A 526 11.48 -24.13 42.65
N ILE A 527 12.07 -24.81 43.64
CA ILE A 527 13.28 -24.34 44.34
C ILE A 527 14.48 -24.26 43.38
N MET A 528 14.66 -25.26 42.50
CA MET A 528 15.72 -25.25 41.50
C MET A 528 15.52 -24.16 40.43
N LEU A 529 14.28 -23.84 40.08
CA LEU A 529 13.96 -22.82 39.08
C LEU A 529 14.24 -21.40 39.61
N ALA A 530 13.81 -21.09 40.84
CA ALA A 530 14.10 -19.81 41.50
C ALA A 530 15.62 -19.58 41.64
N GLY A 531 16.35 -20.61 42.08
CA GLY A 531 17.81 -20.58 42.17
C GLY A 531 18.53 -20.48 40.81
N ALA A 532 17.87 -20.78 39.69
CA ALA A 532 18.42 -20.53 38.36
C ALA A 532 18.23 -19.07 37.92
N LEU A 533 17.04 -18.50 38.15
CA LEU A 533 16.69 -17.12 37.79
C LEU A 533 17.56 -16.09 38.53
N CYS A 534 17.79 -16.26 39.83
CA CYS A 534 18.65 -15.35 40.61
C CYS A 534 20.10 -15.31 40.07
N ARG A 535 20.64 -16.46 39.66
CA ARG A 535 21.99 -16.56 39.05
C ARG A 535 22.05 -16.12 37.58
N TRP A 536 20.90 -15.93 36.92
CA TRP A 536 20.79 -15.34 35.60
C TRP A 536 20.76 -13.80 35.68
N ALA A 537 19.94 -13.24 36.58
CA ALA A 537 19.86 -11.80 36.81
C ALA A 537 21.22 -11.16 37.12
N GLY A 538 22.03 -11.80 37.99
CA GLY A 538 23.39 -11.36 38.33
C GLY A 538 24.44 -11.45 37.20
N LYS A 539 24.08 -11.96 36.01
CA LYS A 539 24.96 -11.98 34.83
C LYS A 539 24.54 -10.98 33.75
N VAL A 540 23.24 -10.70 33.59
CA VAL A 540 22.73 -9.74 32.59
C VAL A 540 23.24 -8.32 32.85
N SER A 541 23.41 -7.93 34.11
CA SER A 541 23.93 -6.62 34.54
C SER A 541 25.39 -6.33 34.15
N LYS A 542 26.12 -7.29 33.56
CA LYS A 542 27.51 -7.14 33.12
C LYS A 542 27.68 -7.16 31.59
N THR A 543 26.58 -7.07 30.83
CA THR A 543 26.57 -7.06 29.36
C THR A 543 25.80 -5.87 28.81
N SER A 544 26.36 -5.18 27.80
CA SER A 544 25.73 -4.00 27.20
C SER A 544 24.37 -4.34 26.54
N PRO A 545 23.32 -3.52 26.70
CA PRO A 545 21.98 -3.79 26.14
C PRO A 545 21.92 -3.95 24.61
N HIS A 546 22.94 -3.53 23.88
CA HIS A 546 22.91 -3.48 22.41
C HIS A 546 23.29 -4.78 21.69
N ASP A 547 23.83 -5.80 22.38
CA ASP A 547 24.22 -7.08 21.74
C ASP A 547 23.22 -8.22 22.01
N MET A 548 21.99 -8.01 21.54
CA MET A 548 20.94 -9.04 21.48
C MET A 548 21.40 -10.35 20.79
N PRO A 549 22.19 -10.34 19.70
CA PRO A 549 22.74 -11.57 19.11
C PRO A 549 23.55 -12.43 20.10
N GLN A 550 24.44 -11.84 20.91
CA GLN A 550 25.15 -12.57 21.95
C GLN A 550 24.21 -13.09 23.04
N LEU A 551 23.24 -12.28 23.47
CA LEU A 551 22.26 -12.64 24.50
C LEU A 551 21.43 -13.86 24.09
N VAL A 552 20.93 -13.89 22.85
CA VAL A 552 20.22 -15.03 22.24
C VAL A 552 21.14 -16.26 22.10
N HIS A 553 22.40 -16.06 21.69
CA HIS A 553 23.35 -17.17 21.53
C HIS A 553 23.74 -17.82 22.87
N LEU A 554 23.77 -17.03 23.95
CA LEU A 554 23.99 -17.51 25.32
C LEU A 554 22.76 -18.30 25.83
N LEU A 555 21.55 -17.76 25.62
CA LEU A 555 20.27 -18.43 25.93
C LEU A 555 20.17 -19.81 25.26
N GLY A 556 20.44 -19.87 23.94
CA GLY A 556 20.43 -21.10 23.17
C GLY A 556 21.44 -22.13 23.69
N ARG A 557 22.67 -21.73 24.01
CA ARG A 557 23.68 -22.62 24.61
C ARG A 557 23.24 -23.15 25.98
N THR A 558 22.69 -22.29 26.84
CA THR A 558 22.35 -22.66 28.22
C THR A 558 21.16 -23.63 28.29
N LEU A 559 20.19 -23.49 27.39
CA LEU A 559 19.05 -24.41 27.29
C LEU A 559 19.43 -25.75 26.62
N LEU A 560 20.18 -25.72 25.52
CA LEU A 560 20.58 -26.94 24.81
C LEU A 560 21.53 -27.83 25.62
N ALA A 561 22.40 -27.25 26.46
CA ALA A 561 23.35 -28.00 27.28
C ALA A 561 22.72 -28.72 28.50
N ARG A 562 21.44 -28.46 28.83
CA ARG A 562 20.75 -29.08 29.98
C ARG A 562 19.63 -30.04 29.60
N ASN A 563 19.03 -29.90 28.42
CA ASN A 563 18.02 -30.85 27.92
C ASN A 563 18.62 -32.07 27.19
N SER A 564 19.95 -32.17 27.07
CA SER A 564 20.63 -33.26 26.36
C SER A 564 20.88 -34.54 27.18
N SER A 565 20.30 -34.65 28.38
CA SER A 565 20.54 -35.75 29.33
C SER A 565 19.42 -36.81 29.39
N ARG A 566 18.32 -36.63 28.67
CA ARG A 566 17.25 -37.64 28.48
C ARG A 566 16.79 -37.63 27.01
N LEU A 567 16.29 -38.77 26.52
CA LEU A 567 15.83 -39.05 25.15
C LEU A 567 16.92 -39.12 24.05
N ALA A 568 17.62 -40.27 23.97
CA ALA A 568 17.94 -40.85 22.66
C ALA A 568 16.65 -41.52 22.13
N PRO A 569 16.22 -41.29 20.87
CA PRO A 569 17.09 -41.31 19.69
C PRO A 569 16.87 -40.15 18.69
N VAL A 570 17.19 -38.91 19.03
CA VAL A 570 17.02 -37.74 18.13
C VAL A 570 18.30 -37.36 17.34
N ARG A 571 19.46 -37.96 17.65
CA ARG A 571 20.77 -37.61 17.07
C ARG A 571 20.82 -37.69 15.53
N ALA A 572 20.08 -38.60 14.89
CA ALA A 572 20.05 -38.74 13.43
C ALA A 572 19.36 -37.56 12.71
N PHE A 573 18.24 -37.07 13.24
CA PHE A 573 17.48 -35.97 12.62
C PHE A 573 18.13 -34.59 12.86
N SER A 574 18.75 -34.39 14.03
CA SER A 574 19.39 -33.12 14.39
C SER A 574 20.46 -32.69 13.37
N CYS A 575 21.35 -33.61 12.98
CA CYS A 575 22.49 -33.31 12.09
C CYS A 575 22.06 -32.94 10.65
N ALA A 576 20.97 -33.54 10.15
CA ALA A 576 20.42 -33.20 8.84
C ALA A 576 19.77 -31.81 8.84
N HIS A 577 19.11 -31.42 9.94
CA HIS A 577 18.38 -30.15 10.02
C HIS A 577 19.31 -28.95 10.24
N THR A 578 20.38 -29.09 11.04
CA THR A 578 21.38 -28.02 11.23
C THR A 578 22.17 -27.72 9.95
N SER A 579 22.48 -28.74 9.14
CA SER A 579 23.09 -28.57 7.81
C SER A 579 22.17 -27.79 6.84
N ALA A 580 20.86 -28.03 6.89
CA ALA A 580 19.89 -27.29 6.09
C ALA A 580 19.79 -25.81 6.51
N LEU A 581 19.67 -25.54 7.82
CA LEU A 581 19.49 -24.17 8.35
C LEU A 581 20.73 -23.29 8.20
N SER A 582 21.94 -23.85 8.33
CA SER A 582 23.19 -23.08 8.13
C SER A 582 23.36 -22.56 6.70
N SER A 583 22.66 -23.13 5.71
CA SER A 583 22.67 -22.71 4.30
C SER A 583 21.73 -21.54 3.96
N ARG A 584 20.94 -21.03 4.93
CA ARG A 584 19.96 -19.95 4.72
C ARG A 584 20.04 -18.83 5.77
N ARG A 585 21.21 -18.19 5.90
CA ARG A 585 21.27 -16.81 6.42
C ARG A 585 20.95 -15.82 5.30
N SER A 586 19.74 -15.27 5.32
CA SER A 586 19.38 -14.11 4.51
C SER A 586 20.11 -12.87 5.05
N TYR A 587 21.15 -12.43 4.36
CA TYR A 587 21.77 -11.14 4.65
C TYR A 587 20.90 -10.02 4.07
N ALA A 588 20.20 -9.31 4.95
CA ALA A 588 19.59 -8.03 4.61
C ALA A 588 20.70 -6.96 4.57
N THR A 589 21.18 -6.62 3.37
CA THR A 589 22.10 -5.49 3.14
C THR A 589 21.45 -4.47 2.24
N THR A 590 21.63 -3.20 2.59
CA THR A 590 21.01 -2.02 1.98
C THR A 590 21.32 -1.81 0.50
N THR A 591 20.45 -1.04 -0.17
CA THR A 591 20.75 -0.22 -1.36
C THR A 591 21.50 -0.89 -2.52
N ARG A 592 20.73 -1.41 -3.50
CA ARG A 592 21.23 -1.78 -4.83
C ARG A 592 21.49 -0.52 -5.69
N ALA A 593 22.53 0.23 -5.38
CA ALA A 593 22.91 1.43 -6.13
C ALA A 593 23.32 1.10 -7.58
N THR A 594 23.06 2.04 -8.50
CA THR A 594 23.28 1.85 -9.96
C THR A 594 24.18 2.91 -10.60
N LYS A 595 24.58 3.95 -9.86
CA LYS A 595 25.53 5.01 -10.29
C LYS A 595 26.41 5.44 -9.11
N PRO A 596 27.72 5.69 -9.28
CA PRO A 596 28.61 6.10 -8.20
C PRO A 596 28.31 7.52 -7.72
N THR A 597 28.31 7.71 -6.40
CA THR A 597 28.03 8.99 -5.73
C THR A 597 29.14 10.03 -5.96
N ALA A 598 28.82 11.31 -5.73
CA ALA A 598 29.78 12.41 -5.87
C ALA A 598 31.01 12.23 -4.97
N THR A 599 30.84 11.68 -3.77
CA THR A 599 31.92 11.34 -2.83
C THR A 599 32.91 10.34 -3.43
N VAL A 600 32.41 9.29 -4.10
CA VAL A 600 33.25 8.31 -4.79
C VAL A 600 34.00 8.95 -5.97
N LYS A 601 33.34 9.82 -6.76
CA LYS A 601 34.01 10.57 -7.83
C LYS A 601 35.14 11.48 -7.30
N LYS A 602 34.93 12.12 -6.14
CA LYS A 602 35.94 12.96 -5.47
C LYS A 602 37.12 12.10 -4.99
N ALA A 603 36.85 10.98 -4.30
CA ALA A 603 37.87 10.04 -3.84
C ALA A 603 38.72 9.46 -4.99
N VAL A 604 38.10 9.08 -6.11
CA VAL A 604 38.81 8.57 -7.30
C VAL A 604 39.72 9.65 -7.92
N LYS A 605 39.28 10.92 -8.00
CA LYS A 605 40.16 12.03 -8.43
C LYS A 605 41.34 12.23 -7.45
N THR A 606 41.10 12.17 -6.14
CA THR A 606 42.16 12.32 -5.13
C THR A 606 43.16 11.16 -5.14
N ALA A 607 42.72 9.94 -5.44
CA ALA A 607 43.60 8.78 -5.61
C ALA A 607 44.44 8.88 -6.90
N ALA A 608 43.86 9.35 -8.01
CA ALA A 608 44.56 9.57 -9.27
C ALA A 608 45.67 10.63 -9.17
N ALA A 609 45.52 11.61 -8.27
CA ALA A 609 46.51 12.67 -8.03
C ALA A 609 47.74 12.22 -7.21
N LYS A 610 47.81 10.98 -6.71
CA LYS A 610 48.91 10.47 -5.87
C LYS A 610 49.68 9.32 -6.53
N LYS A 611 50.38 9.60 -7.64
CA LYS A 611 51.48 8.77 -8.15
C LYS A 611 52.68 9.64 -8.58
N PRO A 612 53.93 9.26 -8.26
CA PRO A 612 55.12 10.00 -8.69
C PRO A 612 55.33 9.95 -10.20
N VAL A 613 55.97 11.00 -10.74
CA VAL A 613 56.42 11.06 -12.13
C VAL A 613 57.77 10.36 -12.27
N THR A 614 57.89 9.42 -13.21
CA THR A 614 59.18 8.94 -13.73
C THR A 614 59.24 9.13 -15.25
N LYS A 615 60.42 9.45 -15.77
CA LYS A 615 60.60 10.07 -17.10
C LYS A 615 60.50 9.07 -18.27
N ALA A 616 60.12 9.60 -19.43
CA ALA A 616 59.95 8.83 -20.66
C ALA A 616 61.27 8.48 -21.39
N LYS A 617 61.21 7.45 -22.25
CA LYS A 617 62.03 7.32 -23.46
C LYS A 617 61.09 6.89 -24.60
N ALA A 618 61.39 7.32 -25.83
CA ALA A 618 60.51 7.15 -26.99
C ALA A 618 61.27 6.54 -28.18
N LYS A 619 60.54 5.84 -29.08
CA LYS A 619 60.72 5.99 -30.54
C LYS A 619 59.67 5.25 -31.40
N ALA A 620 59.38 5.88 -32.54
CA ALA A 620 59.13 5.33 -33.87
C ALA A 620 58.02 4.27 -34.12
N THR A 621 57.01 4.70 -34.88
CA THR A 621 56.26 3.88 -35.84
C THR A 621 57.13 3.48 -37.04
N PRO A 622 56.86 2.35 -37.70
CA PRO A 622 57.03 2.26 -39.16
C PRO A 622 55.81 1.71 -39.92
N ALA A 623 55.88 1.74 -41.25
CA ALA A 623 54.73 1.76 -42.16
C ALA A 623 54.22 0.40 -42.71
N LYS A 624 53.20 0.49 -43.57
CA LYS A 624 52.51 -0.60 -44.31
C LYS A 624 53.46 -1.55 -45.09
N LYS A 625 53.07 -2.83 -45.16
CA LYS A 625 53.10 -3.73 -46.35
C LYS A 625 52.02 -4.81 -46.11
N ALA A 626 51.01 -4.95 -46.97
CA ALA A 626 50.99 -5.60 -48.30
C ALA A 626 50.82 -7.13 -48.21
N ALA A 627 49.87 -7.69 -48.97
CA ALA A 627 49.46 -9.10 -48.93
C ALA A 627 50.33 -10.00 -49.84
N PRO A 628 50.08 -11.32 -49.86
CA PRO A 628 49.35 -11.84 -51.02
C PRO A 628 48.22 -12.86 -50.67
N ALA A 629 47.50 -13.30 -51.69
CA ALA A 629 46.42 -14.29 -51.64
C ALA A 629 46.71 -15.48 -52.59
N LYS A 630 45.69 -16.34 -52.84
CA LYS A 630 45.65 -17.50 -53.77
C LYS A 630 46.25 -18.83 -53.23
N THR A 631 45.80 -20.04 -53.60
CA THR A 631 44.53 -20.51 -54.22
C THR A 631 44.33 -22.04 -54.01
N ALA A 632 43.06 -22.45 -53.96
CA ALA A 632 42.44 -23.67 -54.53
C ALA A 632 43.24 -24.98 -54.86
N ALA A 633 42.81 -26.06 -54.17
CA ALA A 633 42.24 -27.31 -54.74
C ALA A 633 43.10 -28.50 -55.25
N LYS A 634 42.37 -29.64 -55.36
CA LYS A 634 42.64 -30.95 -56.04
C LYS A 634 43.23 -32.15 -55.25
N LYS A 635 42.33 -33.10 -54.98
CA LYS A 635 42.37 -34.58 -55.19
C LYS A 635 43.59 -35.44 -54.77
N LYS A 636 43.24 -36.52 -54.02
CA LYS A 636 43.84 -37.88 -53.99
C LYS A 636 44.56 -38.31 -55.29
N PRO A 637 45.64 -39.11 -55.21
CA PRO A 637 45.49 -40.59 -55.17
C PRO A 637 46.31 -41.29 -54.05
N ALA A 638 46.57 -42.60 -54.18
CA ALA A 638 47.20 -43.47 -53.16
C ALA A 638 47.92 -44.68 -53.81
N ALA A 639 48.74 -45.44 -53.05
CA ALA A 639 48.72 -46.92 -52.94
C ALA A 639 50.05 -47.56 -52.46
N LYS A 640 49.98 -48.87 -52.11
CA LYS A 640 51.08 -49.87 -51.93
C LYS A 640 51.95 -49.68 -50.68
N ASN A 641 52.53 -50.71 -50.03
CA ASN A 641 52.59 -52.19 -50.18
C ASN A 641 52.71 -52.79 -48.75
N ALA A 642 52.58 -54.09 -48.40
CA ALA A 642 52.03 -55.36 -48.93
C ALA A 642 51.74 -56.25 -47.67
N ALA A 643 51.68 -57.59 -47.54
CA ALA A 643 51.70 -58.85 -48.32
C ALA A 643 51.13 -59.97 -47.35
N LYS A 644 50.93 -61.28 -47.61
CA LYS A 644 50.84 -62.20 -48.77
C LYS A 644 50.24 -63.55 -48.25
N LYS A 645 49.12 -64.07 -48.81
CA LYS A 645 48.59 -65.48 -48.69
C LYS A 645 47.97 -65.90 -47.32
N LYS A 646 47.04 -66.87 -47.18
CA LYS A 646 46.18 -67.74 -48.06
C LYS A 646 45.06 -68.38 -47.16
N PRO A 647 44.04 -69.11 -47.67
CA PRO A 647 43.33 -69.09 -48.96
C PRO A 647 41.81 -68.72 -48.74
N ALA A 648 40.87 -69.18 -49.58
CA ALA A 648 39.46 -68.71 -49.57
C ALA A 648 38.40 -69.78 -49.91
N ALA A 649 37.12 -69.48 -49.62
CA ALA A 649 35.93 -70.18 -50.13
C ALA A 649 34.77 -69.18 -50.39
N LYS A 650 33.88 -69.48 -51.35
CA LYS A 650 32.76 -68.61 -51.78
C LYS A 650 31.41 -69.07 -51.18
N LYS A 651 30.51 -68.12 -50.83
CA LYS A 651 29.11 -68.06 -51.35
C LYS A 651 28.24 -66.93 -50.75
N ALA A 652 27.14 -66.67 -51.46
CA ALA A 652 25.91 -65.94 -51.07
C ALA A 652 25.94 -64.39 -51.01
N ALA A 653 24.79 -63.82 -51.41
CA ALA A 653 24.53 -62.39 -51.52
C ALA A 653 24.26 -61.72 -50.14
N PRO A 654 24.42 -60.38 -50.02
CA PRO A 654 24.11 -59.67 -48.79
C PRO A 654 22.62 -59.71 -48.46
N ARG A 655 22.22 -60.68 -47.63
CA ARG A 655 20.89 -60.71 -46.98
C ARG A 655 20.63 -59.34 -46.35
N LYS A 656 19.44 -58.79 -46.59
CA LYS A 656 18.97 -57.53 -45.96
C LYS A 656 19.27 -57.59 -44.46
N ARG A 657 20.17 -56.73 -43.95
CA ARG A 657 20.44 -56.64 -42.50
C ARG A 657 19.11 -56.33 -41.82
N ALA A 658 18.56 -57.30 -41.09
CA ALA A 658 17.33 -57.12 -40.34
C ALA A 658 17.49 -55.90 -39.42
N LYS A 659 16.47 -55.03 -39.36
CA LYS A 659 16.46 -53.91 -38.43
C LYS A 659 16.64 -54.50 -37.03
N LYS A 660 17.75 -54.18 -36.33
CA LYS A 660 17.92 -54.58 -34.92
C LYS A 660 16.66 -54.14 -34.19
N VAL A 661 15.92 -55.09 -33.62
CA VAL A 661 14.70 -54.76 -32.88
C VAL A 661 15.14 -54.13 -31.57
N LEU A 662 15.15 -52.79 -31.52
CA LEU A 662 15.52 -52.06 -30.30
C LEU A 662 14.67 -52.56 -29.13
N THR A 663 15.31 -52.82 -27.99
CA THR A 663 14.60 -53.15 -26.74
C THR A 663 13.69 -51.99 -26.32
N PRO A 664 12.68 -52.21 -25.45
CA PRO A 664 11.85 -51.11 -24.94
C PRO A 664 12.67 -49.97 -24.33
N GLU A 665 13.77 -50.29 -23.62
CA GLU A 665 14.70 -49.30 -23.10
C GLU A 665 15.50 -48.57 -24.19
N GLU A 666 16.01 -49.27 -25.20
CA GLU A 666 16.73 -48.63 -26.32
C GLU A 666 15.81 -47.66 -27.07
N LYS A 667 14.54 -48.03 -27.27
CA LYS A 667 13.49 -47.18 -27.85
C LYS A 667 13.24 -45.92 -27.02
N GLU A 668 13.12 -46.05 -25.70
CA GLU A 668 12.89 -44.91 -24.82
C GLU A 668 14.12 -43.99 -24.71
N LYS A 669 15.33 -44.56 -24.62
CA LYS A 669 16.60 -43.81 -24.65
C LYS A 669 16.76 -43.05 -25.98
N ALA A 670 16.37 -43.65 -27.11
CA ALA A 670 16.32 -42.98 -28.41
C ALA A 670 15.28 -41.84 -28.45
N LYS A 671 14.07 -42.06 -27.91
CA LYS A 671 13.01 -41.03 -27.84
C LYS A 671 13.41 -39.84 -26.96
N ILE A 672 14.10 -40.07 -25.85
CA ILE A 672 14.66 -39.00 -25.01
C ILE A 672 15.77 -38.23 -25.76
N ARG A 673 16.60 -38.90 -26.57
CA ARG A 673 17.61 -38.24 -27.42
C ARG A 673 16.95 -37.34 -28.49
N GLU A 674 15.93 -37.84 -29.19
CA GLU A 674 15.17 -37.08 -30.17
C GLU A 674 14.51 -35.83 -29.55
N LEU A 675 13.84 -36.01 -28.41
CA LEU A 675 13.21 -34.90 -27.69
C LEU A 675 14.22 -33.86 -27.19
N ARG A 676 15.44 -34.25 -26.81
CA ARG A 676 16.52 -33.29 -26.45
C ARG A 676 17.01 -32.45 -27.63
N VAL A 677 17.01 -33.00 -28.85
CA VAL A 677 17.30 -32.22 -30.07
C VAL A 677 16.19 -31.21 -30.35
N LYS A 678 14.92 -31.66 -30.33
CA LYS A 678 13.76 -30.78 -30.53
C LYS A 678 13.62 -29.73 -29.42
N ALA A 679 14.12 -30.00 -28.21
CA ALA A 679 14.07 -29.10 -27.06
C ALA A 679 15.19 -28.03 -27.01
N LEU A 680 15.70 -27.57 -28.17
CA LEU A 680 16.58 -26.40 -28.40
C LEU A 680 17.46 -25.94 -27.21
N LYS A 681 18.77 -26.21 -27.26
CA LYS A 681 19.73 -25.84 -26.21
C LYS A 681 19.89 -24.31 -26.13
N GLU A 682 19.59 -23.73 -24.96
CA GLU A 682 19.95 -22.34 -24.68
C GLU A 682 21.50 -22.20 -24.59
N PRO A 683 22.12 -21.16 -25.21
CA PRO A 683 23.57 -20.97 -25.22
C PRO A 683 24.08 -20.56 -23.83
N VAL A 684 23.33 -19.67 -23.17
CA VAL A 684 23.54 -19.25 -21.79
C VAL A 684 22.35 -19.63 -20.91
N THR A 685 22.65 -19.94 -19.66
CA THR A 685 21.66 -20.25 -18.63
C THR A 685 20.82 -19.04 -18.27
N GLN A 686 19.51 -19.19 -18.18
CA GLN A 686 18.57 -18.14 -17.72
C GLN A 686 18.77 -17.67 -16.26
N ARG A 687 19.70 -18.28 -15.50
CA ARG A 687 20.00 -17.91 -14.10
C ARG A 687 20.84 -16.63 -14.03
N SER A 688 20.48 -15.74 -13.11
CA SER A 688 21.27 -14.56 -12.78
C SER A 688 22.67 -14.92 -12.27
N VAL A 689 23.63 -14.03 -12.54
CA VAL A 689 24.99 -14.14 -12.01
C VAL A 689 25.01 -13.53 -10.61
N SER A 690 25.54 -14.26 -9.64
CA SER A 690 25.66 -13.79 -8.24
C SER A 690 26.98 -13.03 -8.03
N PRO A 691 27.02 -11.96 -7.20
CA PRO A 691 28.24 -11.20 -6.89
C PRO A 691 29.39 -12.07 -6.40
N PHE A 692 29.08 -13.07 -5.56
CA PHE A 692 30.03 -14.08 -5.10
C PHE A 692 30.70 -14.83 -6.25
N HIS A 693 29.95 -15.19 -7.30
CA HIS A 693 30.51 -15.89 -8.46
C HIS A 693 31.38 -14.96 -9.33
N VAL A 694 31.10 -13.66 -9.34
CA VAL A 694 31.98 -12.68 -9.99
C VAL A 694 33.29 -12.52 -9.22
N TYR A 695 33.19 -12.38 -7.89
CA TYR A 695 34.35 -12.26 -6.99
C TYR A 695 35.26 -13.49 -7.05
N ILE A 696 34.70 -14.69 -6.85
CA ILE A 696 35.46 -15.95 -6.90
C ILE A 696 36.09 -16.14 -8.27
N ALA A 697 35.39 -15.81 -9.36
CA ALA A 697 35.99 -15.87 -10.69
C ALA A 697 37.23 -14.97 -10.78
N GLU A 698 37.12 -13.69 -10.40
CA GLU A 698 38.24 -12.74 -10.45
C GLU A 698 39.42 -13.15 -9.56
N LYS A 699 39.17 -13.54 -8.30
CA LYS A 699 40.25 -13.87 -7.35
C LYS A 699 40.89 -15.25 -7.58
N VAL A 700 40.27 -16.12 -8.38
CA VAL A 700 40.79 -17.47 -8.69
C VAL A 700 41.29 -17.59 -10.15
N THR A 701 40.97 -16.63 -11.04
CA THR A 701 41.62 -16.55 -12.37
C THR A 701 43.11 -16.18 -12.25
N GLY A 702 43.96 -17.20 -12.12
CA GLY A 702 45.41 -17.07 -12.12
C GLY A 702 46.16 -18.25 -11.50
N SER A 703 45.54 -18.99 -10.56
CA SER A 703 46.23 -20.05 -9.83
C SER A 703 46.45 -21.31 -10.66
N LYS A 704 47.62 -21.41 -11.30
CA LYS A 704 48.16 -22.67 -11.83
C LYS A 704 48.66 -23.54 -10.66
N GLY A 705 47.74 -24.30 -10.05
CA GLY A 705 48.02 -25.24 -8.95
C GLY A 705 47.20 -26.51 -9.07
N SER A 706 47.31 -27.41 -8.09
CA SER A 706 46.58 -28.67 -8.06
C SER A 706 45.09 -28.50 -7.78
N SER A 707 44.33 -29.60 -7.88
CA SER A 707 42.90 -29.63 -7.52
C SER A 707 42.63 -29.54 -6.01
N ALA A 708 43.68 -29.57 -5.17
CA ALA A 708 43.63 -29.26 -3.74
C ALA A 708 43.83 -27.76 -3.51
N ASP A 709 44.90 -27.18 -4.06
CA ASP A 709 45.26 -25.76 -3.90
C ASP A 709 44.15 -24.85 -4.43
N THR A 710 43.57 -25.20 -5.58
CA THR A 710 42.41 -24.49 -6.15
C THR A 710 41.20 -24.49 -5.21
N ARG A 711 41.01 -25.55 -4.40
CA ARG A 711 39.94 -25.63 -3.39
C ARG A 711 40.25 -24.78 -2.16
N ALA A 712 41.51 -24.70 -1.74
CA ALA A 712 41.94 -23.79 -0.68
C ALA A 712 41.71 -22.33 -1.11
N HIS A 713 42.19 -21.93 -2.30
CA HIS A 713 41.99 -20.57 -2.84
C HIS A 713 40.51 -20.17 -2.96
N VAL A 714 39.63 -21.09 -3.38
CA VAL A 714 38.17 -20.84 -3.39
C VAL A 714 37.61 -20.66 -1.97
N ALA A 715 38.10 -21.41 -0.98
CA ALA A 715 37.68 -21.25 0.41
C ALA A 715 38.17 -19.92 1.02
N ASP A 716 39.40 -19.48 0.69
CA ASP A 716 39.95 -18.21 1.13
C ASP A 716 39.29 -17.01 0.47
N ALA A 717 39.06 -17.05 -0.85
CA ALA A 717 38.25 -16.04 -1.53
C ALA A 717 36.80 -16.04 -1.00
N ALA A 718 36.25 -17.17 -0.56
CA ALA A 718 34.93 -17.24 0.08
C ALA A 718 34.92 -16.74 1.55
N ARG A 719 36.08 -16.71 2.23
CA ARG A 719 36.27 -15.97 3.49
C ARG A 719 36.34 -14.48 3.20
N ALA A 720 37.21 -14.05 2.29
CA ALA A 720 37.42 -12.66 1.92
C ALA A 720 36.13 -11.97 1.42
N PHE A 721 35.30 -12.66 0.62
CA PHE A 721 34.02 -12.11 0.15
C PHE A 721 33.06 -11.70 1.29
N LYS A 722 33.11 -12.37 2.45
CA LYS A 722 32.27 -12.04 3.61
C LYS A 722 32.76 -10.79 4.36
N ASN A 723 34.01 -10.41 4.16
CA ASN A 723 34.69 -9.32 4.85
C ASN A 723 34.90 -8.10 3.94
N LEU A 724 34.28 -8.09 2.75
CA LEU A 724 34.33 -6.94 1.85
C LEU A 724 33.67 -5.71 2.48
N THR A 725 34.25 -4.54 2.22
CA THR A 725 33.61 -3.26 2.57
C THR A 725 32.30 -3.08 1.78
N PRO A 726 31.35 -2.26 2.27
CA PRO A 726 30.10 -1.99 1.55
C PRO A 726 30.33 -1.49 0.11
N ALA A 727 31.37 -0.68 -0.12
CA ALA A 727 31.72 -0.15 -1.44
C ALA A 727 32.25 -1.22 -2.40
N GLU A 728 33.07 -2.16 -1.93
CA GLU A 728 33.52 -3.30 -2.74
C GLU A 728 32.34 -4.25 -3.04
N LEU A 729 31.49 -4.51 -2.05
CA LEU A 729 30.28 -5.31 -2.25
C LEU A 729 29.33 -4.66 -3.26
N GLU A 730 29.17 -3.33 -3.24
CA GLU A 730 28.44 -2.56 -4.26
C GLU A 730 29.06 -2.73 -5.66
N HIS A 731 30.40 -2.66 -5.78
CA HIS A 731 31.11 -2.89 -7.04
C HIS A 731 30.86 -4.31 -7.60
N TYR A 732 30.96 -5.35 -6.77
CA TYR A 732 30.67 -6.73 -7.20
C TYR A 732 29.19 -6.96 -7.51
N ASN A 733 28.27 -6.25 -6.83
CA ASN A 733 26.86 -6.20 -7.22
C ASN A 733 26.68 -5.57 -8.60
N HIS A 734 27.35 -4.45 -8.90
CA HIS A 734 27.28 -3.81 -10.21
C HIS A 734 27.79 -4.72 -11.34
N LEU A 735 28.95 -5.35 -11.17
CA LEU A 735 29.50 -6.30 -12.15
C LEU A 735 28.59 -7.54 -12.35
N ALA A 736 27.95 -8.04 -11.29
CA ALA A 736 26.98 -9.13 -11.38
C ALA A 736 25.71 -8.73 -12.13
N ASN A 737 25.23 -7.50 -11.95
CA ASN A 737 24.12 -6.94 -12.71
C ASN A 737 24.47 -6.80 -14.20
N GLN A 738 25.64 -6.24 -14.53
CA GLN A 738 26.13 -6.15 -15.92
C GLN A 738 26.23 -7.54 -16.59
N LYS A 739 26.90 -8.50 -15.94
CA LYS A 739 27.04 -9.88 -16.47
C LYS A 739 25.71 -10.63 -16.57
N THR A 740 24.70 -10.28 -15.77
CA THR A 740 23.34 -10.81 -15.89
C THR A 740 22.61 -10.19 -17.08
N ALA A 741 22.67 -8.86 -17.24
CA ALA A 741 22.04 -8.16 -18.37
C ALA A 741 22.61 -8.62 -19.72
N ALA A 742 23.94 -8.81 -19.82
CA ALA A 742 24.58 -9.34 -21.01
C ALA A 742 24.05 -10.74 -21.39
N LYS A 743 23.94 -11.67 -20.42
CA LYS A 743 23.34 -13.00 -20.64
C LYS A 743 21.87 -12.94 -21.03
N GLN A 744 21.10 -12.00 -20.47
CA GLN A 744 19.70 -11.81 -20.84
C GLN A 744 19.55 -11.27 -22.27
N ALA A 745 20.44 -10.36 -22.70
CA ALA A 745 20.50 -9.89 -24.08
C ALA A 745 20.89 -11.01 -25.06
N GLU A 746 21.92 -11.81 -24.74
CA GLU A 746 22.33 -12.97 -25.53
C GLU A 746 21.21 -14.02 -25.65
N PHE A 747 20.56 -14.36 -24.54
CA PHE A 747 19.41 -15.27 -24.52
C PHE A 747 18.22 -14.74 -25.33
N LYS A 748 17.92 -13.43 -25.24
CA LYS A 748 16.87 -12.79 -26.03
C LYS A 748 17.20 -12.76 -27.53
N ALA A 749 18.45 -12.49 -27.90
CA ALA A 749 18.90 -12.58 -29.29
C ALA A 749 18.78 -14.01 -29.84
N TRP A 750 19.15 -15.01 -29.04
CA TRP A 750 18.98 -16.44 -29.39
C TRP A 750 17.51 -16.87 -29.49
N LEU A 751 16.61 -16.34 -28.66
CA LEU A 751 15.17 -16.54 -28.86
C LEU A 751 14.70 -15.92 -30.18
N HIS A 752 15.12 -14.68 -30.47
CA HIS A 752 14.74 -13.99 -31.70
C HIS A 752 15.30 -14.65 -32.97
N SER A 753 16.44 -15.35 -32.90
CA SER A 753 17.00 -16.12 -34.02
C SER A 753 16.23 -17.41 -34.37
N HIS A 754 15.17 -17.73 -33.63
CA HIS A 754 14.24 -18.82 -33.94
C HIS A 754 12.84 -18.26 -34.23
N THR A 755 12.09 -18.97 -35.07
CA THR A 755 10.67 -18.65 -35.30
C THR A 755 9.82 -19.00 -34.07
N PRO A 756 8.67 -18.32 -33.85
CA PRO A 756 7.76 -18.69 -32.77
C PRO A 756 7.29 -20.14 -32.85
N GLU A 757 7.18 -20.72 -34.05
CA GLU A 757 6.78 -22.11 -34.24
C GLU A 757 7.85 -23.11 -33.77
N GLU A 758 9.14 -22.85 -34.04
CA GLU A 758 10.23 -23.66 -33.50
C GLU A 758 10.28 -23.58 -31.96
N ILE A 759 10.06 -22.39 -31.39
CA ILE A 759 9.96 -22.20 -29.94
C ILE A 759 8.74 -22.96 -29.36
N ARG A 760 7.61 -23.01 -30.09
CA ARG A 760 6.42 -23.80 -29.73
C ARG A 760 6.72 -25.30 -29.73
N VAL A 761 7.33 -25.82 -30.80
CA VAL A 761 7.77 -27.22 -30.92
C VAL A 761 8.78 -27.57 -29.81
N ALA A 762 9.72 -26.68 -29.51
CA ALA A 762 10.71 -26.89 -28.46
C ALA A 762 10.09 -26.88 -27.05
N ASN A 763 9.07 -26.05 -26.81
CA ASN A 763 8.31 -26.06 -25.57
C ASN A 763 7.45 -27.33 -25.39
N ASN A 764 6.92 -27.87 -26.50
CA ASN A 764 6.25 -29.18 -26.49
C ASN A 764 7.26 -30.30 -26.15
N ALA A 765 8.44 -30.30 -26.77
CA ALA A 765 9.50 -31.27 -26.49
C ALA A 765 10.02 -31.19 -25.04
N ARG A 766 10.29 -29.99 -24.52
CA ARG A 766 10.60 -29.71 -23.09
C ARG A 766 9.54 -30.28 -22.15
N THR A 767 8.27 -30.23 -22.53
CA THR A 767 7.15 -30.73 -21.72
C THR A 767 7.05 -32.25 -21.75
N GLN A 768 7.35 -32.90 -22.88
CA GLN A 768 7.47 -34.36 -22.94
C GLN A 768 8.69 -34.88 -22.15
N LEU A 769 9.82 -34.16 -22.20
CA LEU A 769 11.00 -34.47 -21.36
C LEU A 769 10.69 -34.36 -19.87
N ARG A 770 9.97 -33.31 -19.43
CA ARG A 770 9.53 -33.18 -18.03
C ARG A 770 8.67 -34.37 -17.57
N LYS A 771 7.74 -34.85 -18.41
CA LYS A 771 6.92 -36.03 -18.08
C LYS A 771 7.74 -37.33 -18.04
N LYS A 772 8.68 -37.52 -18.97
CA LYS A 772 9.50 -38.75 -19.08
C LYS A 772 10.66 -38.85 -18.08
N LEU A 773 11.11 -37.72 -17.53
CA LEU A 773 12.19 -37.65 -16.55
C LEU A 773 11.68 -37.36 -15.12
N ALA A 774 10.36 -37.39 -14.92
CA ALA A 774 9.76 -37.38 -13.59
C ALA A 774 10.10 -38.68 -12.84
N GLY A 775 10.63 -38.56 -11.63
CA GLY A 775 11.01 -39.70 -10.77
C GLY A 775 12.47 -40.16 -10.90
N THR A 776 13.12 -40.03 -12.05
CA THR A 776 14.44 -40.63 -12.29
C THR A 776 15.66 -39.76 -11.93
N GLN A 777 15.52 -38.44 -11.73
CA GLN A 777 16.67 -37.57 -11.40
C GLN A 777 16.36 -36.46 -10.38
N LYS A 778 17.28 -36.23 -9.42
CA LYS A 778 17.19 -35.15 -8.42
C LYS A 778 17.67 -33.80 -8.99
N LYS A 779 16.73 -32.85 -9.13
CA LYS A 779 16.90 -31.39 -9.37
C LYS A 779 17.80 -30.95 -10.55
N GLY A 780 17.20 -30.19 -11.48
CA GLY A 780 17.95 -29.31 -12.40
C GLY A 780 18.28 -29.85 -13.79
N VAL A 781 17.45 -30.76 -14.31
CA VAL A 781 17.62 -31.34 -15.65
C VAL A 781 17.60 -30.26 -16.74
N ALA A 782 18.67 -30.15 -17.53
CA ALA A 782 18.71 -29.28 -18.71
C ALA A 782 17.60 -29.64 -19.73
N TYR A 783 17.24 -28.72 -20.63
CA TYR A 783 16.19 -28.93 -21.64
C TYR A 783 14.76 -29.16 -21.07
N THR A 784 14.48 -28.69 -19.84
CA THR A 784 13.15 -28.85 -19.22
C THR A 784 12.43 -27.53 -18.88
N THR A 785 13.16 -26.45 -18.60
CA THR A 785 12.61 -25.09 -18.40
C THR A 785 11.88 -24.62 -19.66
N LYS A 786 10.66 -24.08 -19.53
CA LYS A 786 9.92 -23.48 -20.64
C LYS A 786 10.68 -22.27 -21.20
N LEU A 787 10.71 -22.11 -22.52
CA LEU A 787 11.10 -20.85 -23.16
C LEU A 787 9.90 -19.89 -23.14
N HIS A 788 10.15 -18.66 -22.71
CA HIS A 788 9.19 -17.57 -22.75
C HIS A 788 9.56 -16.68 -23.95
N ASP A 789 8.62 -16.52 -24.87
CA ASP A 789 8.73 -15.71 -26.07
C ASP A 789 7.37 -15.09 -26.34
N ASP A 790 7.28 -13.76 -26.26
CA ASP A 790 6.03 -13.02 -26.32
C ASP A 790 5.45 -12.97 -27.76
N ARG A 791 6.24 -13.41 -28.76
CA ARG A 791 5.80 -13.58 -30.15
C ARG A 791 4.99 -14.86 -30.38
N LEU A 792 4.86 -15.73 -29.37
CA LEU A 792 4.05 -16.95 -29.47
C LEU A 792 2.57 -16.58 -29.59
N PRO A 793 1.86 -16.99 -30.66
CA PRO A 793 0.41 -16.77 -30.75
C PRO A 793 -0.28 -17.47 -29.58
N LYS A 794 -1.22 -16.77 -28.93
CA LYS A 794 -2.10 -17.37 -27.93
C LYS A 794 -2.90 -18.48 -28.63
N ASN A 795 -2.95 -19.67 -28.05
CA ASN A 795 -3.77 -20.76 -28.59
C ASN A 795 -5.23 -20.28 -28.72
N PRO A 796 -5.93 -20.54 -29.84
CA PRO A 796 -7.35 -20.28 -29.92
C PRO A 796 -8.09 -21.08 -28.84
N LEU A 797 -9.08 -20.45 -28.21
CA LEU A 797 -9.87 -21.09 -27.17
C LEU A 797 -10.82 -22.11 -27.82
N THR A 798 -10.85 -23.33 -27.28
CA THR A 798 -11.75 -24.37 -27.80
C THR A 798 -13.21 -24.05 -27.45
N PRO A 799 -14.20 -24.60 -28.19
CA PRO A 799 -15.63 -24.37 -27.91
C PRO A 799 -16.01 -24.67 -26.46
N TYR A 800 -15.44 -25.73 -25.88
CA TYR A 800 -15.62 -26.07 -24.47
C TYR A 800 -15.17 -24.96 -23.51
N ILE A 801 -14.12 -24.20 -23.81
CA ILE A 801 -13.66 -23.10 -22.95
C ILE A 801 -14.60 -21.91 -23.02
N TYR A 802 -15.21 -21.61 -24.17
CA TYR A 802 -16.27 -20.60 -24.26
C TYR A 802 -17.49 -21.01 -23.43
N PHE A 803 -17.95 -22.25 -23.57
CA PHE A 803 -19.02 -22.79 -22.71
C PHE A 803 -18.64 -22.75 -21.23
N PHE A 804 -17.42 -23.17 -20.86
CA PHE A 804 -16.95 -23.18 -19.48
C PHE A 804 -16.95 -21.78 -18.86
N VAL A 805 -16.49 -20.76 -19.60
CA VAL A 805 -16.47 -19.37 -19.12
C VAL A 805 -17.88 -18.81 -19.00
N GLU A 806 -18.76 -19.02 -19.98
CA GLU A 806 -20.16 -18.58 -19.90
C GLU A 806 -20.89 -19.27 -18.74
N ARG A 807 -20.75 -20.60 -18.63
CA ARG A 807 -21.39 -21.42 -17.61
C ARG A 807 -20.90 -21.09 -16.19
N HIS A 808 -19.60 -20.80 -16.02
CA HIS A 808 -19.05 -20.34 -14.75
C HIS A 808 -19.48 -18.88 -14.42
N ALA A 809 -19.84 -18.06 -15.40
CA ALA A 809 -20.31 -16.69 -15.19
C ALA A 809 -21.76 -16.60 -14.65
N THR A 810 -22.60 -17.63 -14.85
CA THR A 810 -23.97 -17.71 -14.30
C THR A 810 -24.01 -17.59 -12.78
N GLY A 811 -23.03 -18.21 -12.09
CA GLY A 811 -22.84 -18.12 -10.65
C GLY A 811 -23.30 -19.35 -9.86
N ASP A 812 -23.96 -20.33 -10.49
CA ASP A 812 -24.49 -21.55 -9.86
C ASP A 812 -23.42 -22.33 -9.07
N PHE A 813 -22.18 -22.28 -9.53
CA PHE A 813 -21.05 -23.01 -8.95
C PHE A 813 -20.31 -22.26 -7.82
N LYS A 814 -20.78 -21.08 -7.39
CA LYS A 814 -20.09 -20.24 -6.36
C LYS A 814 -19.81 -20.96 -5.03
N SER A 815 -20.65 -21.93 -4.66
CA SER A 815 -20.52 -22.73 -3.44
C SER A 815 -19.76 -24.06 -3.63
N ILE A 816 -19.37 -24.39 -4.86
CA ILE A 816 -18.80 -25.69 -5.23
C ILE A 816 -17.29 -25.58 -5.42
N LYS A 817 -16.52 -26.56 -4.92
CA LYS A 817 -15.07 -26.61 -5.10
C LYS A 817 -14.72 -26.69 -6.59
N ALA A 818 -13.79 -25.84 -7.04
CA ALA A 818 -13.45 -25.70 -8.47
C ALA A 818 -13.16 -27.02 -9.23
N PRO A 819 -12.48 -28.04 -8.66
CA PRO A 819 -12.28 -29.32 -9.35
C PRO A 819 -13.57 -30.10 -9.63
N ASP A 820 -14.61 -29.89 -8.82
CA ASP A 820 -15.89 -30.60 -8.90
C ASP A 820 -16.91 -29.82 -9.73
N ALA A 821 -16.93 -28.48 -9.61
CA ALA A 821 -17.60 -27.60 -10.57
C ALA A 821 -17.13 -27.88 -12.01
N ALA A 822 -15.81 -28.05 -12.21
CA ALA A 822 -15.26 -28.38 -13.52
C ALA A 822 -15.66 -29.76 -14.06
N LYS A 823 -16.02 -30.73 -13.19
CA LYS A 823 -16.61 -32.01 -13.61
C LYS A 823 -18.06 -31.82 -14.07
N LEU A 824 -18.85 -31.07 -13.31
CA LEU A 824 -20.27 -30.79 -13.59
C LEU A 824 -20.43 -30.04 -14.92
N ILE A 825 -19.68 -28.95 -15.12
CA ILE A 825 -19.61 -28.24 -16.40
C ILE A 825 -19.11 -29.17 -17.52
N GLY A 826 -18.17 -30.07 -17.21
CA GLY A 826 -17.71 -31.11 -18.13
C GLY A 826 -18.73 -32.20 -18.49
N THR A 827 -19.78 -32.40 -17.67
CA THR A 827 -20.92 -33.27 -17.99
C THR A 827 -22.03 -32.52 -18.73
N GLU A 828 -22.34 -31.28 -18.35
CA GLU A 828 -23.28 -30.41 -19.09
C GLU A 828 -22.84 -30.23 -20.55
N TRP A 829 -21.54 -29.92 -20.78
CA TRP A 829 -20.98 -29.82 -22.14
C TRP A 829 -21.17 -31.10 -22.97
N LYS A 830 -21.12 -32.29 -22.34
CA LYS A 830 -21.36 -33.55 -23.07
C LYS A 830 -22.83 -33.66 -23.46
N ALA A 831 -23.74 -33.31 -22.55
CA ALA A 831 -25.19 -33.40 -22.74
C ALA A 831 -25.76 -32.45 -23.80
N LEU A 832 -25.15 -31.27 -24.03
CA LEU A 832 -25.60 -30.33 -25.06
C LEU A 832 -25.78 -30.98 -26.45
N SER A 833 -26.82 -30.62 -27.18
CA SER A 833 -27.00 -31.00 -28.58
C SER A 833 -25.96 -30.36 -29.51
N ALA A 834 -25.87 -30.84 -30.76
CA ALA A 834 -25.05 -30.21 -31.78
C ALA A 834 -25.49 -28.77 -32.10
N ALA A 835 -26.78 -28.46 -32.00
CA ALA A 835 -27.32 -27.12 -32.23
C ALA A 835 -26.87 -26.12 -31.14
N GLU A 836 -26.87 -26.53 -29.87
CA GLU A 836 -26.39 -25.70 -28.76
C GLU A 836 -24.87 -25.54 -28.78
N LYS A 837 -24.13 -26.60 -29.13
CA LYS A 837 -22.67 -26.56 -29.31
C LYS A 837 -22.25 -25.59 -30.41
N LYS A 838 -23.04 -25.46 -31.49
CA LYS A 838 -22.76 -24.58 -32.63
C LYS A 838 -22.43 -23.13 -32.22
N LYS A 839 -23.14 -22.56 -31.25
CA LYS A 839 -22.87 -21.21 -30.69
C LYS A 839 -21.40 -21.07 -30.25
N TYR A 840 -20.89 -22.07 -29.54
CA TYR A 840 -19.53 -22.08 -28.99
C TYR A 840 -18.48 -22.46 -30.04
N GLU A 841 -18.86 -23.25 -31.05
CA GLU A 841 -18.02 -23.54 -32.21
C GLU A 841 -17.82 -22.30 -33.09
N ASP A 842 -18.87 -21.52 -33.34
CA ASP A 842 -18.80 -20.29 -34.13
C ASP A 842 -18.04 -19.20 -33.36
N ALA A 843 -18.16 -19.12 -32.03
CA ALA A 843 -17.28 -18.30 -31.18
C ALA A 843 -15.80 -18.72 -31.25
N ALA A 844 -15.50 -20.02 -31.29
CA ALA A 844 -14.13 -20.54 -31.45
C ALA A 844 -13.55 -20.28 -32.85
N LYS A 845 -14.39 -20.32 -33.90
CA LYS A 845 -14.01 -19.94 -35.27
C LYS A 845 -13.69 -18.44 -35.34
N ASN A 846 -14.60 -17.58 -34.87
CA ASN A 846 -14.49 -16.12 -34.94
C ASN A 846 -13.36 -15.53 -34.05
N SER A 847 -12.87 -16.29 -33.08
CA SER A 847 -11.73 -15.91 -32.24
C SER A 847 -10.39 -16.51 -32.68
N SER A 848 -10.40 -17.39 -33.69
CA SER A 848 -9.18 -17.89 -34.32
C SER A 848 -8.70 -16.88 -35.38
N PRO A 849 -7.40 -16.53 -35.43
CA PRO A 849 -6.88 -15.77 -36.56
C PRO A 849 -7.11 -16.59 -37.85
N ALA A 850 -7.48 -15.90 -38.93
CA ALA A 850 -7.97 -16.53 -40.16
C ALA A 850 -7.03 -17.65 -40.67
N PRO A 851 -7.58 -18.75 -41.23
CA PRO A 851 -6.76 -19.81 -41.79
C PRO A 851 -5.84 -19.23 -42.86
N ARG A 852 -4.55 -19.57 -42.80
CA ARG A 852 -3.58 -19.20 -43.84
C ARG A 852 -4.08 -19.73 -45.17
N ALA A 853 -4.31 -18.84 -46.14
CA ALA A 853 -4.42 -19.22 -47.53
C ALA A 853 -3.16 -19.99 -47.94
N ALA A 854 -3.33 -21.05 -48.73
CA ALA A 854 -2.21 -21.82 -49.27
C ALA A 854 -1.71 -21.13 -50.55
N ALA A 855 -0.51 -20.56 -50.46
CA ALA A 855 0.33 -20.06 -51.55
C ALA A 855 1.80 -20.18 -51.09
#